data_AF-A0A850M4Y0-F1
#
_entry.id   AF-A0A850M4Y0-F1
#
_cell.length_a   1.000
_cell.length_b   1.000
_cell.length_c   1.000
_cell.angle_alpha   90.00
_cell.angle_beta   90.00
_cell.angle_gamma   90.00
#
_symmetry.space_group_name_H-M   'P 1'
#
loop_
_entity.id
_entity.type
_entity.pdbx_description
1 polymer ?
#
loop_
_entity_poly.entity_id
_entity_poly.type
_entity_poly.pdbx_seq_one_letter_code
_entity_poly.pdbx_strand_id
1 'polypeptide(L)'
;MEDYQLSIIYFQKACNSFKQLNNEGMVNASLGSINLLKYISGAEVGREVTLLETARENFTKAKLKQKENKNTIESINMEILEKRAEFYILTEKILYGKEPADFKENISETENFTSQIWEKIKNQQDFPEIYLYHFLNGLNEFINWIVNYYSDEDFKYKQYLINNINKFREFVETFENSSKKLCYLCVYVNYATYMHLLAIYYSDDQFEQRKYLKKALRLMRNVEITIPNNPVLTAFYFIRNTISIVLLDVGFRTRDFRQISENFTNCINSIELIFPRSKTIHLYLYLTITLLLGALNRSIPNSQSVDFTNKALDIVELVTKETSVLPDFKENIFTDCKNSLLCTANALLGDLLEDKKERSRHFQIASNLFDNISTYNYQNYENSTTGYMISSWSIPKAGMLLAQNASILSEKINYYQKTIELLSKSKKQEVAMVRISNLFIIGSIYYRMGRITNDNKIFKKSYLAYMNATEHCKNNGYYNLVGSGHVKLAQIEDHLGNFLSAAKNYQKALESFDKALLTLTYAKKSKKIVQLKEYLNAWKFIEIAKSFHVNEDHHNARLNYEKASKILEGIRDYKFEAPLYTAWAILENAEYLSKENNHKEAAIEYLKAREHFEEAIEPLSSSQKKRKISEKDKERISLLLVVANIRAQYCNARYQIETARLESKQGNHLLAAELYSKASALFEKICQTYRIKREKDELRAVFYLCKAWENMEQAEDEQESSLYASASELFEKASIIFPEKCMKQLSLGNSLYCSALKYGSYFDKSIDFNEKSNFYKKIKTLLRESSKNYQLGGFEHDAQWALATSTVFDGIWQLIQSDNEIDFSRKNQYLNIATNYLNSAINLFEKAGYTDKKEDIFKYLEMIKAEKAILTSALEVIEKPAISASSIGISAPSCPVEISSSVNISEMQQHDLKAESELNWQKRIHHLYLFIPGGTCIYDHPFESEVMDIESISASLVTGGLEGISNMIQELTKKETKLKILEQEDITILLEHGKDITAALITEENLETLRSKLKQLIDELEKHFQTELETFDGDITVFSKAEKCVQKIFIN
;
A
#
# COMPACT_ATOMS: atom_id res chain seq x y z
N MET A 1 1.66 49.31 4.75
CA MET A 1 0.62 49.60 5.77
C MET A 1 0.41 51.09 5.99
N GLU A 2 1.46 51.91 6.15
CA GLU A 2 1.33 53.36 6.32
C GLU A 2 0.58 54.04 5.17
N ASP A 3 0.87 53.69 3.90
CA ASP A 3 0.15 54.23 2.73
C ASP A 3 -1.34 53.83 2.67
N TYR A 4 -1.70 52.67 3.22
CA TYR A 4 -3.08 52.17 3.26
C TYR A 4 -3.89 52.84 4.38
N GLN A 5 -3.31 52.98 5.57
CA GLN A 5 -3.90 53.78 6.64
C GLN A 5 -4.01 55.26 6.23
N LEU A 6 -3.00 55.81 5.54
CA LEU A 6 -3.08 57.13 4.92
C LEU A 6 -4.24 57.20 3.93
N SER A 7 -4.40 56.20 3.05
CA SER A 7 -5.50 56.17 2.07
C SER A 7 -6.87 56.11 2.72
N ILE A 8 -7.04 55.35 3.81
CA ILE A 8 -8.28 55.35 4.61
C ILE A 8 -8.51 56.70 5.26
N ILE A 9 -7.48 57.33 5.83
CA ILE A 9 -7.58 58.66 6.45
C ILE A 9 -7.92 59.73 5.40
N TYR A 10 -7.31 59.69 4.21
CA TYR A 10 -7.62 60.60 3.10
C TYR A 10 -9.01 60.34 2.53
N PHE A 11 -9.44 59.09 2.43
CA PHE A 11 -10.79 58.73 2.02
C PHE A 11 -11.83 59.19 3.05
N GLN A 12 -11.58 59.03 4.35
CA GLN A 12 -12.43 59.54 5.42
C GLN A 12 -12.48 61.08 5.42
N LYS A 13 -11.35 61.76 5.17
CA LYS A 13 -11.29 63.22 4.99
C LYS A 13 -12.10 63.65 3.77
N ALA A 14 -11.94 62.99 2.63
CA ALA A 14 -12.74 63.24 1.43
C ALA A 14 -14.24 63.03 1.71
N CYS A 15 -14.61 61.95 2.38
CA CYS A 15 -15.99 61.67 2.79
C CYS A 15 -16.57 62.72 3.74
N ASN A 16 -15.76 63.24 4.67
CA ASN A 16 -16.18 64.34 5.54
C ASN A 16 -16.36 65.66 4.75
N SER A 17 -15.59 65.87 3.68
CA SER A 17 -15.82 66.95 2.71
C SER A 17 -17.08 66.71 1.86
N PHE A 18 -17.40 65.47 1.48
CA PHE A 18 -18.64 65.12 0.77
C PHE A 18 -19.90 65.35 1.62
N LYS A 19 -19.83 65.24 2.95
CA LYS A 19 -20.93 65.62 3.86
C LYS A 19 -21.27 67.12 3.82
N GLN A 20 -20.41 67.97 3.26
CA GLN A 20 -20.66 69.40 3.08
C GLN A 20 -21.37 69.72 1.75
N LEU A 21 -21.67 68.72 0.91
CA LEU A 21 -22.43 68.89 -0.33
C LEU A 21 -23.95 68.91 -0.06
N ASN A 22 -24.66 69.82 -0.73
CA ASN A 22 -26.10 70.04 -0.61
C ASN A 22 -26.97 68.96 -1.30
N ASN A 23 -26.46 67.74 -1.49
CA ASN A 23 -27.15 66.65 -2.19
C ASN A 23 -27.27 65.41 -1.29
N GLU A 24 -28.43 65.26 -0.67
CA GLU A 24 -28.78 64.16 0.24
C GLU A 24 -28.56 62.76 -0.36
N GLY A 25 -28.75 62.60 -1.68
CA GLY A 25 -28.48 61.33 -2.37
C GLY A 25 -27.01 60.94 -2.38
N MET A 26 -26.10 61.90 -2.61
CA MET A 26 -24.65 61.67 -2.59
C MET A 26 -24.10 61.45 -1.17
N VAL A 27 -24.68 62.14 -0.18
CA VAL A 27 -24.30 61.96 1.24
C VAL A 27 -24.62 60.54 1.70
N ASN A 28 -25.83 60.05 1.42
CA ASN A 28 -26.23 58.68 1.75
C ASN A 28 -25.40 57.64 0.97
N ALA A 29 -25.13 57.85 -0.32
CA ALA A 29 -24.25 56.96 -1.10
C ALA A 29 -22.83 56.86 -0.50
N SER A 30 -22.27 57.99 -0.08
CA SER A 30 -20.95 58.06 0.53
C SER A 30 -20.92 57.37 1.89
N LEU A 31 -21.91 57.63 2.76
CA LEU A 31 -22.05 56.97 4.06
C LEU A 31 -22.22 55.45 3.94
N GLY A 32 -23.04 55.00 2.99
CA GLY A 32 -23.19 53.58 2.67
C GLY A 32 -21.87 52.96 2.25
N SER A 33 -21.16 53.63 1.35
CA SER A 33 -19.85 53.18 0.86
C SER A 33 -18.80 53.12 1.96
N ILE A 34 -18.78 54.08 2.88
CA ILE A 34 -17.87 54.08 4.04
C ILE A 34 -18.15 52.87 4.94
N ASN A 35 -19.40 52.62 5.29
CA ASN A 35 -19.74 51.51 6.19
C ASN A 35 -19.46 50.15 5.53
N LEU A 36 -19.79 50.02 4.25
CA LEU A 36 -19.45 48.84 3.46
C LEU A 36 -17.92 48.65 3.38
N LEU A 37 -17.16 49.73 3.16
CA LEU A 37 -15.69 49.69 3.15
C LEU A 37 -15.11 49.33 4.52
N LYS A 38 -15.64 49.89 5.60
CA LYS A 38 -15.22 49.56 6.98
C LYS A 38 -15.43 48.09 7.29
N TYR A 39 -16.56 47.52 6.87
CA TYR A 39 -16.81 46.08 6.97
C TYR A 39 -15.79 45.29 6.15
N ILE A 40 -15.67 45.59 4.85
CA ILE A 40 -14.75 44.89 3.94
C ILE A 40 -13.28 44.99 4.39
N SER A 41 -12.90 46.10 5.02
CA SER A 41 -11.54 46.34 5.50
C SER A 41 -11.30 45.86 6.93
N GLY A 42 -12.32 45.40 7.65
CA GLY A 42 -12.22 45.05 9.07
C GLY A 42 -11.81 46.23 9.97
N ALA A 43 -12.11 47.47 9.58
CA ALA A 43 -11.62 48.67 10.28
C ALA A 43 -12.36 48.97 11.60
N GLU A 44 -13.49 48.30 11.85
CA GLU A 44 -14.25 48.42 13.10
C GLU A 44 -14.56 47.02 13.65
N VAL A 45 -14.23 46.79 14.92
CA VAL A 45 -14.34 45.49 15.59
C VAL A 45 -15.71 45.35 16.27
N GLY A 46 -16.40 44.22 16.04
CA GLY A 46 -17.58 43.80 16.81
C GLY A 46 -18.92 44.42 16.42
N ARG A 47 -19.02 45.00 15.20
CA ARG A 47 -20.26 45.59 14.64
C ARG A 47 -20.45 45.28 13.16
N GLU A 48 -19.91 44.16 12.67
CA GLU A 48 -19.88 43.81 11.25
C GLU A 48 -21.27 43.85 10.58
N VAL A 49 -22.25 43.14 11.14
CA VAL A 49 -23.64 43.11 10.63
C VAL A 49 -24.27 44.50 10.67
N THR A 50 -24.07 45.23 11.77
CA THR A 50 -24.63 46.58 11.93
C THR A 50 -24.06 47.57 10.91
N LEU A 51 -22.78 47.47 10.57
CA LEU A 51 -22.15 48.27 9.52
C LEU A 51 -22.79 47.98 8.17
N LEU A 52 -23.03 46.71 7.86
CA LEU A 52 -23.66 46.30 6.62
C LEU A 52 -25.14 46.70 6.55
N GLU A 53 -25.90 46.55 7.63
CA GLU A 53 -27.30 47.01 7.73
C GLU A 53 -27.39 48.51 7.53
N THR A 54 -26.50 49.26 8.18
CA THR A 54 -26.39 50.71 8.01
C THR A 54 -25.96 51.08 6.59
N ALA A 55 -25.06 50.29 5.98
CA ALA A 55 -24.65 50.49 4.59
C ALA A 55 -25.83 50.30 3.64
N ARG A 56 -26.55 49.19 3.78
CA ARG A 56 -27.77 48.87 3.02
C ARG A 56 -28.78 49.99 3.11
N GLU A 57 -29.17 50.42 4.32
CA GLU A 57 -30.15 51.49 4.50
C GLU A 57 -29.75 52.80 3.82
N ASN A 58 -28.47 53.17 3.91
CA ASN A 58 -27.95 54.36 3.25
C ASN A 58 -28.02 54.23 1.72
N PHE A 59 -27.69 53.07 1.17
CA PHE A 59 -27.84 52.82 -0.27
C PHE A 59 -29.31 52.82 -0.70
N THR A 60 -30.24 52.27 0.10
CA THR A 60 -31.68 52.35 -0.17
C THR A 60 -32.15 53.80 -0.26
N LYS A 61 -31.74 54.65 0.70
CA LYS A 61 -32.07 56.09 0.71
C LYS A 61 -31.48 56.82 -0.49
N ALA A 62 -30.21 56.54 -0.82
CA ALA A 62 -29.55 57.11 -1.99
C ALA A 62 -30.25 56.70 -3.30
N LYS A 63 -30.60 55.42 -3.44
CA LYS A 63 -31.35 54.88 -4.58
C LYS A 63 -32.68 55.60 -4.79
N LEU A 64 -33.50 55.72 -3.75
CA LEU A 64 -34.79 56.40 -3.82
C LEU A 64 -34.63 57.86 -4.28
N LYS A 65 -33.60 58.56 -3.75
CA LYS A 65 -33.32 59.94 -4.16
C LYS A 65 -32.86 60.09 -5.60
N GLN A 66 -32.08 59.13 -6.11
CA GLN A 66 -31.68 59.14 -7.53
C GLN A 66 -32.85 58.82 -8.46
N LYS A 67 -33.82 57.98 -8.03
CA LYS A 67 -35.08 57.79 -8.77
C LYS A 67 -35.92 59.06 -8.83
N GLU A 68 -36.03 59.79 -7.71
CA GLU A 68 -36.71 61.10 -7.68
C GLU A 68 -36.06 62.10 -8.65
N ASN A 69 -34.72 62.10 -8.70
CA ASN A 69 -33.94 62.94 -9.61
C ASN A 69 -33.93 62.44 -11.07
N LYS A 70 -34.67 61.37 -11.41
CA LYS A 70 -34.70 60.70 -12.73
C LYS A 70 -33.31 60.26 -13.23
N ASN A 71 -32.36 60.03 -12.32
CA ASN A 71 -31.03 59.54 -12.65
C ASN A 71 -31.02 58.01 -12.60
N THR A 72 -31.51 57.38 -13.67
CA THR A 72 -31.74 55.93 -13.74
C THR A 72 -30.47 55.12 -13.52
N ILE A 73 -29.34 55.55 -14.08
CA ILE A 73 -28.05 54.86 -13.95
C ILE A 73 -27.58 54.88 -12.50
N GLU A 74 -27.64 56.04 -11.84
CA GLU A 74 -27.16 56.17 -10.46
C GLU A 74 -28.08 55.48 -9.45
N SER A 75 -29.40 55.45 -9.72
CA SER A 75 -30.32 54.60 -8.97
C SER A 75 -29.95 53.13 -9.07
N ILE A 76 -29.57 52.66 -10.26
CA ILE A 76 -29.17 51.27 -10.48
C ILE A 76 -27.85 50.98 -9.75
N ASN A 77 -26.88 51.89 -9.79
CA ASN A 77 -25.62 51.76 -9.05
C ASN A 77 -25.85 51.60 -7.54
N MET A 78 -26.73 52.43 -6.96
CA MET A 78 -27.09 52.33 -5.54
C MET A 78 -27.82 51.04 -5.22
N GLU A 79 -28.68 50.56 -6.13
CA GLU A 79 -29.34 49.27 -5.97
C GLU A 79 -28.31 48.13 -5.89
N ILE A 80 -27.27 48.10 -6.74
CA ILE A 80 -26.26 47.05 -6.65
C ILE A 80 -25.47 47.12 -5.34
N LEU A 81 -25.11 48.32 -4.87
CA LEU A 81 -24.39 48.50 -3.61
C LEU A 81 -25.22 48.10 -2.39
N GLU A 82 -26.51 48.46 -2.38
CA GLU A 82 -27.50 47.99 -1.41
C GLU A 82 -27.58 46.47 -1.41
N LYS A 83 -27.69 45.88 -2.59
CA LYS A 83 -27.78 44.43 -2.81
C LYS A 83 -26.49 43.71 -2.41
N ARG A 84 -25.34 44.32 -2.59
CA ARG A 84 -24.05 43.82 -2.09
C ARG A 84 -23.99 43.85 -0.56
N ALA A 85 -24.49 44.91 0.07
CA ALA A 85 -24.60 44.97 1.52
C ALA A 85 -25.57 43.89 2.05
N GLU A 86 -26.76 43.74 1.44
CA GLU A 86 -27.70 42.64 1.74
C GLU A 86 -27.06 41.27 1.65
N PHE A 87 -26.29 41.03 0.60
CA PHE A 87 -25.59 39.77 0.41
C PHE A 87 -24.58 39.48 1.53
N TYR A 88 -23.80 40.47 1.94
CA TYR A 88 -22.89 40.29 3.08
C TYR A 88 -23.65 40.14 4.40
N ILE A 89 -24.78 40.84 4.60
CA ILE A 89 -25.64 40.64 5.78
C ILE A 89 -26.09 39.19 5.84
N LEU A 90 -26.54 38.66 4.70
CA LEU A 90 -26.99 37.28 4.60
C LEU A 90 -25.85 36.31 4.89
N THR A 91 -24.66 36.55 4.32
CA THR A 91 -23.45 35.78 4.59
C THR A 91 -23.08 35.79 6.07
N GLU A 92 -23.16 36.95 6.75
CA GLU A 92 -22.91 37.07 8.18
C GLU A 92 -23.99 36.39 9.03
N LYS A 93 -25.28 36.58 8.71
CA LYS A 93 -26.39 35.88 9.36
C LYS A 93 -26.24 34.37 9.24
N ILE A 94 -25.68 33.91 8.15
CA ILE A 94 -25.40 32.51 7.88
C ILE A 94 -24.15 32.05 8.67
N LEU A 95 -23.07 32.83 8.69
CA LEU A 95 -21.87 32.54 9.48
C LEU A 95 -22.14 32.48 11.00
N TYR A 96 -23.07 33.30 11.50
CA TYR A 96 -23.31 33.49 12.94
C TYR A 96 -24.70 33.05 13.42
N GLY A 97 -25.60 32.64 12.52
CA GLY A 97 -26.95 32.17 12.80
C GLY A 97 -26.94 30.81 13.52
N LYS A 98 -27.88 30.60 14.46
CA LYS A 98 -27.85 29.47 15.38
C LYS A 98 -28.83 28.33 15.06
N GLU A 99 -29.80 28.47 14.15
CA GLU A 99 -30.85 27.44 13.93
C GLU A 99 -31.13 27.06 12.45
N PRO A 100 -31.21 25.76 12.10
CA PRO A 100 -31.42 25.23 10.73
C PRO A 100 -32.62 25.77 9.94
N ALA A 101 -33.67 26.28 10.59
CA ALA A 101 -34.89 26.75 9.92
C ALA A 101 -34.66 28.11 9.21
N ASP A 102 -33.99 29.05 9.87
CA ASP A 102 -33.63 30.36 9.31
C ASP A 102 -32.71 30.21 8.08
N PHE A 103 -31.89 29.16 8.04
CA PHE A 103 -30.97 28.89 6.93
C PHE A 103 -31.67 28.51 5.62
N LYS A 104 -32.76 27.72 5.67
CA LYS A 104 -33.49 27.31 4.46
C LYS A 104 -34.18 28.51 3.81
N GLU A 105 -34.72 29.41 4.63
CA GLU A 105 -35.31 30.68 4.19
C GLU A 105 -34.24 31.59 3.58
N ASN A 106 -33.11 31.77 4.26
CA ASN A 106 -31.97 32.55 3.77
C ASN A 106 -31.40 32.05 2.43
N ILE A 107 -31.30 30.72 2.22
CA ILE A 107 -30.87 30.17 0.91
C ILE A 107 -31.91 30.51 -0.16
N SER A 108 -33.20 30.23 0.08
CA SER A 108 -34.27 30.54 -0.88
C SER A 108 -34.32 32.03 -1.24
N GLU A 109 -34.11 32.92 -0.27
CA GLU A 109 -33.96 34.35 -0.50
C GLU A 109 -32.75 34.66 -1.40
N THR A 110 -31.61 34.00 -1.18
CA THR A 110 -30.43 34.12 -2.05
C THR A 110 -30.68 33.62 -3.47
N GLU A 111 -31.37 32.48 -3.64
CA GLU A 111 -31.69 31.95 -4.98
C GLU A 111 -32.61 32.88 -5.76
N ASN A 112 -33.64 33.42 -5.10
CA ASN A 112 -34.54 34.39 -5.69
C ASN A 112 -33.77 35.69 -6.05
N PHE A 113 -32.96 36.17 -5.12
CA PHE A 113 -32.13 37.37 -5.30
C PHE A 113 -31.14 37.25 -6.47
N THR A 114 -30.39 36.15 -6.54
CA THR A 114 -29.45 35.87 -7.64
C THR A 114 -30.17 35.73 -8.97
N SER A 115 -31.37 35.14 -8.99
CA SER A 115 -32.21 35.03 -10.20
C SER A 115 -32.77 36.39 -10.66
N GLN A 116 -33.06 37.32 -9.75
CA GLN A 116 -33.47 38.69 -10.12
C GLN A 116 -32.33 39.49 -10.74
N ILE A 117 -31.12 39.39 -10.18
CA ILE A 117 -29.94 40.04 -10.77
C ILE A 117 -29.60 39.41 -12.12
N TRP A 118 -29.75 38.09 -12.24
CA TRP A 118 -29.58 37.35 -13.49
C TRP A 118 -30.41 37.94 -14.64
N GLU A 119 -31.73 38.07 -14.44
CA GLU A 119 -32.63 38.64 -15.45
C GLU A 119 -32.23 40.06 -15.86
N LYS A 120 -31.75 40.88 -14.92
CA LYS A 120 -31.32 42.24 -15.22
C LYS A 120 -30.03 42.30 -16.05
N ILE A 121 -29.08 41.39 -15.80
CA ILE A 121 -27.84 41.29 -16.59
C ILE A 121 -28.16 40.80 -18.00
N LYS A 122 -29.02 39.78 -18.13
CA LYS A 122 -29.45 39.22 -19.42
C LYS A 122 -30.15 40.25 -20.31
N ASN A 123 -30.93 41.15 -19.70
CA ASN A 123 -31.61 42.26 -20.38
C ASN A 123 -30.69 43.45 -20.73
N GLN A 124 -29.35 43.28 -20.69
CA GLN A 124 -28.35 44.28 -21.10
C GLN A 124 -28.49 45.66 -20.44
N GLN A 125 -28.91 45.73 -19.18
CA GLN A 125 -28.72 46.96 -18.42
C GLN A 125 -27.22 47.22 -18.26
N ASP A 126 -26.76 48.43 -18.60
CA ASP A 126 -25.32 48.73 -18.61
C ASP A 126 -24.80 48.98 -17.19
N PHE A 127 -24.40 47.88 -16.53
CA PHE A 127 -23.82 47.92 -15.20
C PHE A 127 -22.29 48.14 -15.27
N PRO A 128 -21.71 49.00 -14.41
CA PRO A 128 -20.26 49.10 -14.30
C PRO A 128 -19.64 47.76 -13.86
N GLU A 129 -18.56 47.37 -14.53
CA GLU A 129 -17.87 46.08 -14.35
C GLU A 129 -17.49 45.78 -12.90
N ILE A 130 -17.05 46.78 -12.15
CA ILE A 130 -16.61 46.62 -10.76
C ILE A 130 -17.72 46.10 -9.84
N TYR A 131 -18.97 46.51 -10.08
CA TYR A 131 -20.11 46.10 -9.26
C TYR A 131 -20.54 44.67 -9.55
N LEU A 132 -20.60 44.30 -10.83
CA LEU A 132 -20.86 42.94 -11.28
C LEU A 132 -19.80 41.96 -10.77
N TYR A 133 -18.52 42.35 -10.87
CA TYR A 133 -17.39 41.58 -10.33
C TYR A 133 -17.59 41.28 -8.83
N HIS A 134 -17.95 42.29 -8.05
CA HIS A 134 -18.13 42.13 -6.61
C HIS A 134 -19.33 41.25 -6.24
N PHE A 135 -20.43 41.31 -7.01
CA PHE A 135 -21.57 40.41 -6.84
C PHE A 135 -21.17 38.95 -7.13
N LEU A 136 -20.53 38.70 -8.27
CA LEU A 136 -20.06 37.35 -8.67
C LEU A 136 -19.05 36.77 -7.67
N ASN A 137 -18.19 37.63 -7.11
CA ASN A 137 -17.25 37.21 -6.07
C ASN A 137 -17.98 36.88 -4.75
N GLY A 138 -18.99 37.68 -4.38
CA GLY A 138 -19.84 37.37 -3.23
C GLY A 138 -20.49 35.99 -3.37
N LEU A 139 -21.14 35.74 -4.51
CA LEU A 139 -21.81 34.46 -4.80
C LEU A 139 -20.88 33.26 -4.61
N ASN A 140 -19.61 33.37 -5.04
CA ASN A 140 -18.59 32.34 -4.84
C ASN A 140 -18.36 32.06 -3.34
N GLU A 141 -18.15 33.11 -2.54
CA GLU A 141 -17.88 33.00 -1.11
C GLU A 141 -19.03 32.32 -0.36
N PHE A 142 -20.27 32.65 -0.69
CA PHE A 142 -21.47 32.03 -0.11
C PHE A 142 -21.59 30.54 -0.40
N ILE A 143 -21.31 30.11 -1.63
CA ILE A 143 -21.41 28.70 -2.02
C ILE A 143 -20.32 27.86 -1.36
N ASN A 144 -19.11 28.41 -1.34
CA ASN A 144 -17.98 27.84 -0.62
C ASN A 144 -18.27 27.71 0.88
N TRP A 145 -19.09 28.60 1.43
CA TRP A 145 -19.57 28.47 2.79
C TRP A 145 -20.61 27.36 2.94
N ILE A 146 -21.64 27.31 2.08
CA ILE A 146 -22.72 26.30 2.13
C ILE A 146 -22.14 24.89 2.17
N VAL A 147 -21.21 24.60 1.26
CA VAL A 147 -20.67 23.24 1.11
C VAL A 147 -19.80 22.80 2.30
N ASN A 148 -19.18 23.74 3.02
CA ASN A 148 -18.38 23.39 4.20
C ASN A 148 -19.22 23.05 5.44
N TYR A 149 -20.48 23.50 5.48
CA TYR A 149 -21.36 23.35 6.64
C TYR A 149 -22.59 22.47 6.39
N TYR A 150 -22.99 22.27 5.12
CA TYR A 150 -24.10 21.42 4.71
C TYR A 150 -23.60 20.36 3.73
N SER A 151 -23.32 19.18 4.27
CA SER A 151 -22.95 17.98 3.51
C SER A 151 -23.93 16.83 3.73
N ASP A 152 -25.06 17.09 4.40
CA ASP A 152 -26.13 16.10 4.52
C ASP A 152 -26.91 15.96 3.21
N GLU A 153 -27.36 14.73 2.96
CA GLU A 153 -27.91 14.13 1.73
C GLU A 153 -29.21 14.76 1.16
N ASP A 154 -29.40 16.07 1.23
CA ASP A 154 -30.61 16.71 0.68
C ASP A 154 -30.46 16.86 -0.85
N PHE A 155 -31.08 15.95 -1.60
CA PHE A 155 -31.15 15.89 -3.08
C PHE A 155 -31.51 17.25 -3.73
N LYS A 156 -32.18 18.14 -2.99
CA LYS A 156 -32.51 19.52 -3.42
C LYS A 156 -31.27 20.36 -3.74
N TYR A 157 -30.13 20.13 -3.07
CA TYR A 157 -28.90 20.89 -3.28
C TYR A 157 -28.14 20.46 -4.55
N LYS A 158 -28.20 19.18 -4.93
CA LYS A 158 -27.69 18.69 -6.23
C LYS A 158 -28.36 19.48 -7.37
N GLN A 159 -29.68 19.65 -7.31
CA GLN A 159 -30.44 20.40 -8.31
C GLN A 159 -30.13 21.90 -8.29
N TYR A 160 -29.95 22.51 -7.12
CA TYR A 160 -29.52 23.90 -7.04
C TYR A 160 -28.15 24.12 -7.71
N LEU A 161 -27.17 23.24 -7.45
CA LEU A 161 -25.85 23.32 -8.09
C LEU A 161 -25.95 23.14 -9.61
N ILE A 162 -26.74 22.17 -10.09
CA ILE A 162 -26.97 21.94 -11.52
C ILE A 162 -27.61 23.17 -12.18
N ASN A 163 -28.62 23.77 -11.55
CA ASN A 163 -29.28 24.97 -12.06
C ASN A 163 -28.31 26.16 -12.18
N ASN A 164 -27.45 26.36 -11.18
CA ASN A 164 -26.43 27.41 -11.25
C ASN A 164 -25.34 27.11 -12.27
N ILE A 165 -24.93 25.85 -12.43
CA ILE A 165 -24.02 25.40 -13.50
C ILE A 165 -24.55 25.81 -14.88
N ASN A 166 -25.85 25.64 -15.12
CA ASN A 166 -26.48 26.05 -16.37
C ASN A 166 -26.52 27.58 -16.51
N LYS A 167 -26.83 28.32 -15.44
CA LYS A 167 -26.75 29.79 -15.44
C LYS A 167 -25.34 30.30 -15.73
N PHE A 168 -24.30 29.76 -15.07
CA PHE A 168 -22.92 30.19 -15.33
C PHE A 168 -22.48 29.90 -16.75
N ARG A 169 -22.97 28.81 -17.37
CA ARG A 169 -22.77 28.54 -18.80
C ARG A 169 -23.30 29.68 -19.67
N GLU A 170 -24.57 30.09 -19.48
CA GLU A 170 -25.18 31.23 -20.19
C GLU A 170 -24.40 32.55 -19.96
N PHE A 171 -23.82 32.76 -18.77
CA PHE A 171 -23.01 33.97 -18.49
C PHE A 171 -21.68 33.98 -19.24
N VAL A 172 -21.06 32.82 -19.45
CA VAL A 172 -19.82 32.74 -20.23
C VAL A 172 -20.09 33.37 -21.61
N GLU A 173 -21.15 32.94 -22.29
CA GLU A 173 -21.58 33.47 -23.59
C GLU A 173 -21.88 34.98 -23.53
N THR A 174 -22.56 35.43 -22.47
CA THR A 174 -22.92 36.85 -22.29
C THR A 174 -21.69 37.77 -22.15
N PHE A 175 -20.65 37.31 -21.46
CA PHE A 175 -19.47 38.13 -21.15
C PHE A 175 -18.30 37.93 -22.12
N GLU A 176 -18.30 36.87 -22.93
CA GLU A 176 -17.21 36.48 -23.85
C GLU A 176 -16.78 37.60 -24.79
N ASN A 177 -17.75 38.33 -25.35
CA ASN A 177 -17.50 39.46 -26.24
C ASN A 177 -17.64 40.84 -25.55
N SER A 178 -17.81 40.84 -24.23
CA SER A 178 -17.98 42.09 -23.47
C SER A 178 -16.64 42.76 -23.17
N SER A 179 -16.65 44.08 -22.96
CA SER A 179 -15.49 44.80 -22.43
C SER A 179 -15.18 44.47 -20.95
N LYS A 180 -16.02 43.66 -20.29
CA LYS A 180 -16.04 43.42 -18.83
C LYS A 180 -15.19 42.18 -18.44
N LYS A 181 -13.89 42.24 -18.73
CA LYS A 181 -12.91 41.14 -18.57
C LYS A 181 -12.84 40.54 -17.15
N LEU A 182 -12.95 41.34 -16.08
CA LEU A 182 -12.95 40.87 -14.70
C LEU A 182 -14.20 40.05 -14.36
N CYS A 183 -15.35 40.43 -14.91
CA CYS A 183 -16.59 39.67 -14.75
C CYS A 183 -16.51 38.34 -15.48
N TYR A 184 -16.03 38.36 -16.73
CA TYR A 184 -15.77 37.16 -17.53
C TYR A 184 -14.90 36.15 -16.76
N LEU A 185 -13.76 36.60 -16.23
CA LEU A 185 -12.87 35.75 -15.42
C LEU A 185 -13.56 35.19 -14.17
N CYS A 186 -14.32 36.01 -13.46
CA CYS A 186 -15.02 35.59 -12.24
C CYS A 186 -16.09 34.53 -12.54
N VAL A 187 -16.79 34.63 -13.67
CA VAL A 187 -17.77 33.64 -14.13
C VAL A 187 -17.13 32.26 -14.33
N TYR A 188 -15.97 32.17 -14.99
CA TYR A 188 -15.26 30.90 -15.20
C TYR A 188 -14.80 30.25 -13.90
N VAL A 189 -14.21 31.04 -12.99
CA VAL A 189 -13.76 30.55 -11.68
C VAL A 189 -14.94 30.02 -10.87
N ASN A 190 -16.06 30.73 -10.87
CA ASN A 190 -17.29 30.26 -10.24
C ASN A 190 -17.80 28.99 -10.92
N TYR A 191 -17.85 28.95 -12.25
CA TYR A 191 -18.34 27.80 -12.98
C TYR A 191 -17.55 26.52 -12.68
N ALA A 192 -16.22 26.62 -12.68
CA ALA A 192 -15.33 25.53 -12.27
C ALA A 192 -15.56 25.12 -10.81
N THR A 193 -15.76 26.10 -9.91
CA THR A 193 -16.05 25.84 -8.49
C THR A 193 -17.31 24.97 -8.35
N TYR A 194 -18.41 25.31 -9.02
CA TYR A 194 -19.64 24.52 -8.92
C TYR A 194 -19.48 23.11 -9.48
N MET A 195 -18.72 22.95 -10.56
CA MET A 195 -18.37 21.62 -11.09
C MET A 195 -17.59 20.78 -10.07
N HIS A 196 -16.63 21.36 -9.34
CA HIS A 196 -15.93 20.65 -8.27
C HIS A 196 -16.88 20.21 -7.16
N LEU A 197 -17.80 21.08 -6.74
CA LEU A 197 -18.72 20.78 -5.65
C LEU A 197 -19.67 19.64 -6.05
N LEU A 198 -20.19 19.67 -7.28
CA LEU A 198 -21.01 18.59 -7.82
C LEU A 198 -20.23 17.27 -7.91
N ALA A 199 -18.96 17.34 -8.34
CA ALA A 199 -18.07 16.20 -8.42
C ALA A 199 -17.77 15.56 -7.06
N ILE A 200 -17.52 16.37 -6.04
CA ILE A 200 -17.09 15.89 -4.71
C ILE A 200 -18.28 15.36 -3.91
N TYR A 201 -19.44 16.01 -3.98
CA TYR A 201 -20.55 15.79 -3.04
C TYR A 201 -21.75 15.03 -3.60
N TYR A 202 -21.96 15.08 -4.91
CA TYR A 202 -23.25 14.69 -5.49
C TYR A 202 -23.12 13.77 -6.70
N SER A 203 -21.90 13.33 -7.02
CA SER A 203 -21.69 12.35 -8.08
C SER A 203 -21.85 10.96 -7.49
N ASP A 204 -22.83 10.22 -8.01
CA ASP A 204 -23.22 8.91 -7.48
C ASP A 204 -22.26 7.80 -7.96
N ASP A 205 -21.51 8.08 -9.03
CA ASP A 205 -20.45 7.24 -9.54
C ASP A 205 -19.22 8.06 -9.99
N GLN A 206 -18.08 7.36 -10.11
CA GLN A 206 -16.79 7.96 -10.39
C GLN A 206 -16.68 8.54 -11.81
N PHE A 207 -17.48 8.06 -12.77
CA PHE A 207 -17.47 8.57 -14.14
C PHE A 207 -18.08 9.97 -14.17
N GLU A 208 -19.22 10.15 -13.51
CA GLU A 208 -19.87 11.45 -13.33
C GLU A 208 -18.92 12.42 -12.61
N GLN A 209 -18.29 11.96 -11.52
CA GLN A 209 -17.30 12.75 -10.80
C GLN A 209 -16.13 13.19 -11.69
N ARG A 210 -15.48 12.27 -12.40
CA ARG A 210 -14.34 12.58 -13.28
C ARG A 210 -14.75 13.51 -14.41
N LYS A 211 -15.94 13.33 -14.99
CA LYS A 211 -16.49 14.21 -16.02
C LYS A 211 -16.55 15.66 -15.50
N TYR A 212 -17.12 15.87 -14.32
CA TYR A 212 -17.20 17.21 -13.74
C TYR A 212 -15.83 17.79 -13.36
N LEU A 213 -14.94 17.00 -12.76
CA LEU A 213 -13.58 17.45 -12.44
C LEU A 213 -12.77 17.84 -13.69
N LYS A 214 -12.84 17.05 -14.78
CA LYS A 214 -12.18 17.37 -16.05
C LYS A 214 -12.73 18.66 -16.65
N LYS A 215 -14.06 18.81 -16.66
CA LYS A 215 -14.72 20.02 -17.15
C LYS A 215 -14.32 21.25 -16.34
N ALA A 216 -14.23 21.13 -15.03
CA ALA A 216 -13.72 22.19 -14.17
C ALA A 216 -12.27 22.57 -14.52
N LEU A 217 -11.38 21.58 -14.73
CA LEU A 217 -10.00 21.83 -15.14
C LEU A 217 -9.91 22.57 -16.48
N ARG A 218 -10.73 22.20 -17.46
CA ARG A 218 -10.82 22.89 -18.77
C ARG A 218 -11.22 24.35 -18.61
N LEU A 219 -12.28 24.62 -17.84
CA LEU A 219 -12.72 25.98 -17.55
C LEU A 219 -11.61 26.81 -16.92
N MET A 220 -10.82 26.20 -16.02
CA MET A 220 -9.65 26.87 -15.45
C MET A 220 -8.59 27.17 -16.50
N ARG A 221 -8.25 26.24 -17.41
CA ARG A 221 -7.23 26.48 -18.45
C ARG A 221 -7.61 27.61 -19.41
N ASN A 222 -8.89 27.73 -19.79
CA ASN A 222 -9.37 28.82 -20.65
C ASN A 222 -9.08 30.23 -20.12
N VAL A 223 -8.94 30.39 -18.80
CA VAL A 223 -8.66 31.69 -18.17
C VAL A 223 -7.18 31.88 -17.77
N GLU A 224 -6.33 30.89 -18.01
CA GLU A 224 -4.90 30.90 -17.66
C GLU A 224 -4.10 31.95 -18.46
N ILE A 225 -4.43 32.16 -19.73
CA ILE A 225 -3.75 33.15 -20.60
C ILE A 225 -4.07 34.59 -20.14
N THR A 226 -5.21 34.76 -19.47
CA THR A 226 -5.74 36.05 -19.04
C THR A 226 -5.59 36.27 -17.53
N ILE A 227 -4.70 35.51 -16.86
CA ILE A 227 -4.47 35.64 -15.41
C ILE A 227 -4.32 37.13 -15.07
N PRO A 228 -5.26 37.69 -14.31
CA PRO A 228 -5.32 39.12 -14.13
C PRO A 228 -4.20 39.59 -13.21
N ASN A 229 -3.84 40.88 -13.31
CA ASN A 229 -3.19 41.61 -12.22
C ASN A 229 -4.13 41.79 -11.00
N ASN A 230 -5.11 40.88 -10.80
CA ASN A 230 -6.06 40.88 -9.71
C ASN A 230 -5.73 39.73 -8.75
N PRO A 231 -5.21 40.04 -7.56
CA PRO A 231 -4.77 39.04 -6.60
C PRO A 231 -5.81 38.00 -6.17
N VAL A 232 -7.07 38.41 -6.02
CA VAL A 232 -8.16 37.55 -5.51
C VAL A 232 -8.52 36.47 -6.51
N LEU A 233 -8.66 36.85 -7.79
CA LEU A 233 -8.95 35.90 -8.86
C LEU A 233 -7.78 34.92 -9.09
N THR A 234 -6.54 35.40 -9.00
CA THR A 234 -5.34 34.53 -9.10
C THR A 234 -5.32 33.46 -7.98
N ALA A 235 -5.69 33.83 -6.76
CA ALA A 235 -5.79 32.89 -5.65
C ALA A 235 -6.88 31.82 -5.86
N PHE A 236 -8.10 32.25 -6.25
CA PHE A 236 -9.16 31.29 -6.56
C PHE A 236 -8.81 30.40 -7.74
N TYR A 237 -8.16 30.97 -8.75
CA TYR A 237 -7.67 30.21 -9.89
C TYR A 237 -6.73 29.10 -9.43
N PHE A 238 -5.70 29.46 -8.64
CA PHE A 238 -4.74 28.51 -8.13
C PHE A 238 -5.41 27.39 -7.31
N ILE A 239 -6.33 27.76 -6.40
CA ILE A 239 -7.09 26.83 -5.56
C ILE A 239 -7.86 25.82 -6.41
N ARG A 240 -8.66 26.29 -7.37
CA ARG A 240 -9.56 25.44 -8.17
C ARG A 240 -8.81 24.60 -9.20
N ASN A 241 -7.82 25.18 -9.86
CA ASN A 241 -6.95 24.44 -10.78
C ASN A 241 -6.27 23.28 -10.03
N THR A 242 -5.69 23.56 -8.86
CA THR A 242 -5.04 22.57 -8.01
C THR A 242 -5.99 21.44 -7.63
N ILE A 243 -7.14 21.75 -7.02
CA ILE A 243 -8.11 20.74 -6.57
C ILE A 243 -8.51 19.80 -7.72
N SER A 244 -8.74 20.36 -8.92
CA SER A 244 -9.04 19.56 -10.12
C SER A 244 -7.96 18.52 -10.39
N ILE A 245 -6.70 18.96 -10.42
CA ILE A 245 -5.56 18.10 -10.81
C ILE A 245 -5.37 17.01 -9.77
N VAL A 246 -5.40 17.34 -8.47
CA VAL A 246 -5.11 16.36 -7.43
C VAL A 246 -6.20 15.29 -7.32
N LEU A 247 -7.48 15.66 -7.49
CA LEU A 247 -8.59 14.71 -7.44
C LEU A 247 -8.72 13.88 -8.73
N LEU A 248 -8.32 14.41 -9.88
CA LEU A 248 -8.31 13.66 -11.14
C LEU A 248 -7.18 12.65 -11.22
N ASP A 249 -6.01 12.97 -10.68
CA ASP A 249 -4.78 12.23 -10.96
C ASP A 249 -4.05 11.89 -9.65
N VAL A 250 -4.33 10.71 -9.08
CA VAL A 250 -3.66 10.18 -7.85
C VAL A 250 -2.18 9.80 -8.11
N GLY A 251 -1.52 10.55 -8.97
CA GLY A 251 -0.08 10.58 -9.18
C GLY A 251 0.27 11.63 -10.24
N PHE A 252 0.45 12.88 -9.82
CA PHE A 252 0.86 14.00 -10.66
C PHE A 252 1.93 13.60 -11.68
N ARG A 253 1.73 14.00 -12.95
CA ARG A 253 2.85 14.06 -13.89
C ARG A 253 3.72 15.26 -13.52
N THR A 254 5.03 15.14 -13.72
CA THR A 254 5.99 16.23 -13.44
C THR A 254 5.63 17.54 -14.15
N ARG A 255 4.97 17.46 -15.32
CA ARG A 255 4.48 18.62 -16.07
C ARG A 255 3.40 19.37 -15.30
N ASP A 256 2.37 18.67 -14.83
CA ASP A 256 1.24 19.27 -14.11
C ASP A 256 1.72 19.88 -12.78
N PHE A 257 2.66 19.21 -12.09
CA PHE A 257 3.27 19.75 -10.88
C PHE A 257 4.06 21.04 -11.13
N ARG A 258 4.83 21.12 -12.23
CA ARG A 258 5.57 22.34 -12.58
C ARG A 258 4.60 23.51 -12.78
N GLN A 259 3.52 23.30 -13.52
CA GLN A 259 2.50 24.31 -13.78
C GLN A 259 1.84 24.79 -12.48
N ILE A 260 1.46 23.85 -11.59
CA ILE A 260 0.94 24.18 -10.25
C ILE A 260 1.94 25.02 -9.47
N SER A 261 3.23 24.66 -9.49
CA SER A 261 4.28 25.39 -8.76
C SER A 261 4.52 26.80 -9.32
N GLU A 262 4.37 27.02 -10.62
CA GLU A 262 4.45 28.34 -11.25
C GLU A 262 3.24 29.20 -10.85
N ASN A 263 2.03 28.65 -10.96
CA ASN A 263 0.79 29.32 -10.56
C ASN A 263 0.76 29.62 -9.06
N PHE A 264 1.35 28.74 -8.24
CA PHE A 264 1.54 28.98 -6.82
C PHE A 264 2.41 30.21 -6.56
N THR A 265 3.52 30.35 -7.28
CA THR A 265 4.42 31.51 -7.15
C THR A 265 3.70 32.82 -7.53
N ASN A 266 2.89 32.79 -8.59
CA ASN A 266 2.06 33.94 -9.00
C ASN A 266 1.00 34.29 -7.93
N CYS A 267 0.41 33.27 -7.30
CA CYS A 267 -0.50 33.44 -6.18
C CYS A 267 0.21 34.07 -4.97
N ILE A 268 1.45 33.65 -4.64
CA ILE A 268 2.23 34.23 -3.53
C ILE A 268 2.42 35.73 -3.69
N ASN A 269 2.90 36.17 -4.85
CA ASN A 269 3.11 37.59 -5.15
C ASN A 269 1.81 38.41 -5.05
N SER A 270 0.66 37.74 -5.24
CA SER A 270 -0.66 38.33 -5.11
C SER A 270 -1.14 38.43 -3.65
N ILE A 271 -0.77 37.47 -2.79
CA ILE A 271 -1.25 37.41 -1.39
C ILE A 271 -0.85 38.65 -0.58
N GLU A 272 0.33 39.23 -0.83
CA GLU A 272 0.77 40.49 -0.21
C GLU A 272 -0.18 41.68 -0.49
N LEU A 273 -1.04 41.59 -1.51
CA LEU A 273 -2.00 42.63 -1.89
C LEU A 273 -3.44 42.35 -1.40
N ILE A 274 -3.73 41.15 -0.88
CA ILE A 274 -5.09 40.69 -0.46
C ILE A 274 -5.42 41.13 0.99
N PHE A 275 -4.49 41.84 1.64
CA PHE A 275 -4.16 41.83 3.07
C PHE A 275 -5.22 42.21 4.15
N PRO A 276 -6.51 42.45 3.85
CA PRO A 276 -7.54 42.18 4.88
C PRO A 276 -8.89 41.61 4.39
N ARG A 277 -9.04 41.26 3.10
CA ARG A 277 -10.37 41.31 2.42
C ARG A 277 -11.19 40.01 2.34
N SER A 278 -10.66 38.83 2.69
CA SER A 278 -11.47 37.60 2.79
C SER A 278 -10.72 36.51 3.57
N LYS A 279 -11.10 36.30 4.84
CA LYS A 279 -10.56 35.22 5.69
C LYS A 279 -10.78 33.83 5.07
N THR A 280 -11.85 33.67 4.27
CA THR A 280 -12.22 32.45 3.56
C THR A 280 -11.16 32.04 2.53
N ILE A 281 -10.62 32.97 1.75
CA ILE A 281 -9.59 32.69 0.74
C ILE A 281 -8.32 32.09 1.38
N HIS A 282 -7.89 32.63 2.52
CA HIS A 282 -6.71 32.11 3.23
C HIS A 282 -6.92 30.68 3.73
N LEU A 283 -8.12 30.38 4.25
CA LEU A 283 -8.48 29.01 4.65
C LEU A 283 -8.40 28.05 3.48
N TYR A 284 -8.98 28.41 2.32
CA TYR A 284 -8.93 27.59 1.12
C TYR A 284 -7.53 27.43 0.55
N LEU A 285 -6.71 28.48 0.63
CA LEU A 285 -5.32 28.41 0.23
C LEU A 285 -4.55 27.40 1.09
N TYR A 286 -4.68 27.48 2.42
CA TYR A 286 -4.05 26.49 3.32
C TYR A 286 -4.52 25.07 3.05
N LEU A 287 -5.82 24.87 2.86
CA LEU A 287 -6.36 23.55 2.50
C LEU A 287 -5.77 23.03 1.20
N THR A 288 -5.69 23.88 0.18
CA THR A 288 -5.14 23.54 -1.14
C THR A 288 -3.66 23.17 -1.06
N ILE A 289 -2.85 23.97 -0.35
CA ILE A 289 -1.42 23.67 -0.15
C ILE A 289 -1.25 22.39 0.65
N THR A 290 -2.04 22.20 1.70
CA THR A 290 -2.02 21.00 2.53
C THR A 290 -2.34 19.74 1.71
N LEU A 291 -3.32 19.82 0.83
CA LEU A 291 -3.71 18.78 -0.11
C LEU A 291 -2.58 18.47 -1.10
N LEU A 292 -1.94 19.49 -1.66
CA LEU A 292 -0.76 19.34 -2.54
C LEU A 292 0.40 18.64 -1.84
N LEU A 293 0.75 19.09 -0.63
CA LEU A 293 1.82 18.48 0.17
C LEU A 293 1.52 17.01 0.48
N GLY A 294 0.27 16.68 0.84
CA GLY A 294 -0.15 15.29 1.06
C GLY A 294 -0.01 14.40 -0.18
N ALA A 295 -0.29 14.97 -1.36
CA ALA A 295 -0.24 14.29 -2.64
C ALA A 295 1.15 14.28 -3.31
N LEU A 296 2.15 14.96 -2.73
CA LEU A 296 3.55 14.85 -3.17
C LEU A 296 4.02 13.38 -3.10
N ASN A 297 4.46 12.88 -4.26
CA ASN A 297 4.89 11.51 -4.43
C ASN A 297 6.36 11.44 -4.89
N ARG A 298 6.94 10.23 -4.84
CA ARG A 298 8.34 9.99 -5.18
C ARG A 298 8.68 10.15 -6.68
N SER A 299 7.69 10.36 -7.55
CA SER A 299 7.95 10.58 -8.98
C SER A 299 8.31 12.03 -9.31
N ILE A 300 8.07 12.95 -8.38
CA ILE A 300 8.49 14.34 -8.47
C ILE A 300 9.97 14.41 -8.03
N PRO A 301 10.85 15.12 -8.77
CA PRO A 301 12.24 15.30 -8.37
C PRO A 301 12.37 15.92 -6.98
N ASN A 302 13.22 15.34 -6.11
CA ASN A 302 13.39 15.79 -4.73
C ASN A 302 13.65 17.30 -4.61
N SER A 303 14.46 17.88 -5.50
CA SER A 303 14.76 19.32 -5.49
C SER A 303 13.51 20.18 -5.69
N GLN A 304 12.58 19.77 -6.56
CA GLN A 304 11.33 20.48 -6.79
C GLN A 304 10.37 20.32 -5.60
N SER A 305 10.34 19.14 -4.99
CA SER A 305 9.53 18.91 -3.77
C SER A 305 10.03 19.75 -2.59
N VAL A 306 11.34 19.88 -2.41
CA VAL A 306 11.93 20.74 -1.36
C VAL A 306 11.61 22.21 -1.61
N ASP A 307 11.82 22.71 -2.83
CA ASP A 307 11.51 24.10 -3.20
C ASP A 307 10.04 24.45 -2.93
N PHE A 308 9.12 23.60 -3.41
CA PHE A 308 7.70 23.80 -3.17
C PHE A 308 7.33 23.76 -1.68
N THR A 309 7.92 22.82 -0.92
CA THR A 309 7.63 22.69 0.52
C THR A 309 8.14 23.88 1.31
N ASN A 310 9.29 24.46 0.95
CA ASN A 310 9.80 25.69 1.56
C ASN A 310 8.88 26.88 1.24
N LYS A 311 8.49 27.07 -0.02
CA LYS A 311 7.53 28.11 -0.41
C LYS A 311 6.20 27.99 0.35
N ALA A 312 5.74 26.76 0.60
CA ALA A 312 4.55 26.52 1.42
C ALA A 312 4.72 26.98 2.87
N LEU A 313 5.90 26.82 3.47
CA LEU A 313 6.20 27.33 4.81
C LEU A 313 6.28 28.86 4.84
N ASP A 314 6.91 29.47 3.83
CA ASP A 314 7.03 30.93 3.72
C ASP A 314 5.64 31.59 3.67
N ILE A 315 4.67 30.98 2.98
CA ILE A 315 3.27 31.45 2.97
C ILE A 315 2.65 31.37 4.35
N VAL A 316 2.86 30.27 5.09
CA VAL A 316 2.30 30.16 6.44
C VAL A 316 2.84 31.27 7.32
N GLU A 317 4.13 31.57 7.24
CA GLU A 317 4.74 32.67 7.99
C GLU A 317 4.14 34.01 7.59
N LEU A 318 4.06 34.30 6.28
CA LEU A 318 3.47 35.52 5.72
C LEU A 318 2.01 35.71 6.17
N VAL A 319 1.16 34.68 6.00
CA VAL A 319 -0.26 34.75 6.35
C VAL A 319 -0.45 34.80 7.87
N THR A 320 0.39 34.11 8.66
CA THR A 320 0.30 34.15 10.14
C THR A 320 0.67 35.51 10.70
N LYS A 321 1.75 36.13 10.21
CA LYS A 321 2.21 37.47 10.63
C LYS A 321 1.11 38.53 10.47
N GLU A 322 0.22 38.31 9.52
CA GLU A 322 -0.71 39.35 9.08
C GLU A 322 -2.14 39.07 9.52
N THR A 323 -2.50 37.80 9.74
CA THR A 323 -3.76 37.43 10.39
C THR A 323 -3.76 37.69 11.91
N SER A 324 -2.59 37.81 12.56
CA SER A 324 -2.48 38.17 13.98
C SER A 324 -2.99 39.57 14.33
N VAL A 325 -3.39 40.37 13.33
CA VAL A 325 -3.95 41.72 13.47
C VAL A 325 -5.49 41.71 13.46
N LEU A 326 -6.14 40.56 13.21
CA LEU A 326 -7.61 40.43 13.11
C LEU A 326 -8.20 39.76 14.39
N PRO A 327 -9.37 40.18 14.89
CA PRO A 327 -9.97 39.58 16.09
C PRO A 327 -10.53 38.17 15.89
N ASP A 328 -10.64 37.45 17.02
CA ASP A 328 -10.95 36.02 17.19
C ASP A 328 -12.24 35.58 16.50
N PHE A 329 -12.08 34.99 15.32
CA PHE A 329 -13.02 34.00 14.79
C PHE A 329 -12.82 32.71 15.59
N LYS A 330 -13.87 31.89 15.85
CA LYS A 330 -13.77 30.57 16.53
C LYS A 330 -12.43 29.90 16.18
N GLU A 331 -11.47 29.96 17.12
CA GLU A 331 -10.02 29.86 16.87
C GLU A 331 -9.55 28.52 16.27
N ASN A 332 -10.42 27.51 16.18
CA ASN A 332 -10.01 26.14 15.91
C ASN A 332 -9.70 25.89 14.43
N ILE A 333 -10.62 26.14 13.48
CA ILE A 333 -10.44 25.64 12.08
C ILE A 333 -9.20 26.21 11.38
N PHE A 334 -9.00 27.53 11.45
CA PHE A 334 -7.87 28.17 10.78
C PHE A 334 -6.54 27.74 11.40
N THR A 335 -6.48 27.67 12.72
CA THR A 335 -5.32 27.18 13.47
C THR A 335 -5.05 25.71 13.17
N ASP A 336 -6.08 24.87 13.09
CA ASP A 336 -5.98 23.45 12.77
C ASP A 336 -5.45 23.23 11.35
N CYS A 337 -5.95 24.00 10.37
CA CYS A 337 -5.46 23.95 8.98
C CYS A 337 -3.99 24.38 8.90
N LYS A 338 -3.65 25.50 9.56
CA LYS A 338 -2.28 26.00 9.64
C LYS A 338 -1.34 24.97 10.26
N ASN A 339 -1.70 24.44 11.42
CA ASN A 339 -0.91 23.44 12.13
C ASN A 339 -0.77 22.16 11.30
N SER A 340 -1.81 21.77 10.56
CA SER A 340 -1.78 20.61 9.66
C SER A 340 -0.83 20.77 8.49
N LEU A 341 -0.83 21.96 7.87
CA LEU A 341 0.11 22.32 6.83
C LEU A 341 1.54 22.30 7.37
N LEU A 342 1.79 22.99 8.49
CA LEU A 342 3.10 23.04 9.14
C LEU A 342 3.61 21.64 9.50
N CYS A 343 2.76 20.78 10.07
CA CYS A 343 3.09 19.41 10.40
C CYS A 343 3.54 18.62 9.17
N THR A 344 2.74 18.68 8.10
CA THR A 344 3.00 17.94 6.85
C THR A 344 4.24 18.45 6.14
N ALA A 345 4.41 19.76 6.01
CA ALA A 345 5.57 20.39 5.38
C ALA A 345 6.87 20.04 6.13
N ASN A 346 6.88 20.15 7.46
CA ASN A 346 8.04 19.78 8.26
C ASN A 346 8.32 18.26 8.19
N ALA A 347 7.30 17.41 8.19
CA ALA A 347 7.50 15.97 8.02
C ALA A 347 8.12 15.62 6.65
N LEU A 348 7.70 16.32 5.58
CA LEU A 348 8.26 16.17 4.24
C LEU A 348 9.71 16.66 4.15
N LEU A 349 10.02 17.85 4.68
CA LEU A 349 11.40 18.35 4.70
C LEU A 349 12.32 17.43 5.51
N GLY A 350 11.84 16.87 6.62
CA GLY A 350 12.55 15.85 7.39
C GLY A 350 12.91 14.61 6.55
N ASP A 351 12.03 14.20 5.64
CA ASP A 351 12.22 13.04 4.76
C ASP A 351 13.07 13.36 3.52
N LEU A 352 12.95 14.57 2.97
CA LEU A 352 13.53 14.97 1.68
C LEU A 352 14.93 15.58 1.77
N LEU A 353 15.26 16.29 2.86
CA LEU A 353 16.57 16.95 3.01
C LEU A 353 17.67 15.92 3.23
N GLU A 354 18.90 16.24 2.81
CA GLU A 354 20.07 15.38 3.02
C GLU A 354 20.80 15.67 4.34
N ASP A 355 20.79 16.93 4.80
CA ASP A 355 21.47 17.35 6.03
C ASP A 355 20.81 16.75 7.29
N LYS A 356 21.57 15.96 8.05
CA LYS A 356 21.04 15.24 9.22
C LYS A 356 20.51 16.14 10.33
N LYS A 357 21.09 17.32 10.52
CA LYS A 357 20.71 18.24 11.60
C LYS A 357 19.38 18.92 11.26
N GLU A 358 19.25 19.44 10.05
CA GLU A 358 18.01 20.06 9.58
C GLU A 358 16.86 19.05 9.50
N ARG A 359 17.13 17.83 9.02
CA ARG A 359 16.12 16.74 9.05
C ARG A 359 15.57 16.49 10.45
N SER A 360 16.47 16.39 11.44
CA SER A 360 16.09 16.10 12.83
C SER A 360 15.25 17.24 13.42
N ARG A 361 15.63 18.50 13.14
CA ARG A 361 14.87 19.68 13.54
C ARG A 361 13.46 19.67 12.97
N HIS A 362 13.31 19.43 11.67
CA HIS A 362 12.01 19.39 11.02
C HIS A 362 11.12 18.25 11.54
N PHE A 363 11.66 17.05 11.74
CA PHE A 363 10.88 15.96 12.34
C PHE A 363 10.42 16.26 13.78
N GLN A 364 11.24 16.96 14.57
CA GLN A 364 10.85 17.36 15.93
C GLN A 364 9.68 18.35 15.92
N ILE A 365 9.70 19.35 15.03
CA ILE A 365 8.59 20.28 14.84
C ILE A 365 7.33 19.53 14.40
N ALA A 366 7.46 18.66 13.42
CA ALA A 366 6.35 17.86 12.90
C ALA A 366 5.73 16.96 13.97
N SER A 367 6.55 16.32 14.81
CA SER A 367 6.10 15.49 15.93
C SER A 367 5.23 16.27 16.91
N ASN A 368 5.74 17.41 17.41
CA ASN A 368 5.02 18.23 18.38
C ASN A 368 3.66 18.68 17.85
N LEU A 369 3.62 19.08 16.57
CA LEU A 369 2.37 19.45 15.92
C LEU A 369 1.45 18.24 15.75
N PHE A 370 1.97 17.09 15.31
CA PHE A 370 1.17 15.88 15.09
C PHE A 370 0.49 15.40 16.39
N ASP A 371 1.20 15.43 17.52
CA ASP A 371 0.64 15.02 18.80
C ASP A 371 -0.51 15.92 19.24
N ASN A 372 -0.38 17.25 19.03
CA ASN A 372 -1.44 18.22 19.30
C ASN A 372 -2.63 18.06 18.34
N ILE A 373 -2.37 17.76 17.06
CA ILE A 373 -3.42 17.64 16.05
C ILE A 373 -4.25 16.37 16.24
N SER A 374 -3.58 15.26 16.61
CA SER A 374 -4.23 13.97 16.79
C SER A 374 -5.30 13.93 17.89
N THR A 375 -5.27 14.89 18.83
CA THR A 375 -6.23 15.00 19.93
C THR A 375 -7.41 15.91 19.60
N TYR A 376 -7.41 16.59 18.44
CA TYR A 376 -8.54 17.42 18.04
C TYR A 376 -9.80 16.57 17.90
N ASN A 377 -10.87 17.00 18.59
CA ASN A 377 -12.17 16.39 18.45
C ASN A 377 -12.82 16.90 17.16
N TYR A 378 -12.55 16.20 16.06
CA TYR A 378 -13.12 16.51 14.75
C TYR A 378 -14.64 16.32 14.68
N GLN A 379 -15.34 15.91 15.75
CA GLN A 379 -16.80 15.73 15.76
C GLN A 379 -17.61 16.95 15.27
N ASN A 380 -17.11 18.17 15.46
CA ASN A 380 -17.76 19.38 14.92
C ASN A 380 -17.51 19.60 13.40
N TYR A 381 -16.65 18.79 12.80
CA TYR A 381 -16.13 18.91 11.43
C TYR A 381 -16.13 17.58 10.66
N GLU A 382 -16.62 16.48 11.26
CA GLU A 382 -16.69 15.13 10.68
C GLU A 382 -17.43 15.12 9.33
N ASN A 383 -18.29 16.13 9.14
CA ASN A 383 -19.09 16.35 7.95
C ASN A 383 -18.60 17.54 7.08
N SER A 384 -17.42 18.12 7.34
CA SER A 384 -16.92 19.27 6.54
C SER A 384 -15.82 18.84 5.55
N THR A 385 -15.78 19.44 4.35
CA THR A 385 -14.70 19.26 3.35
C THR A 385 -13.32 19.38 3.98
N THR A 386 -13.20 20.39 4.85
CA THR A 386 -11.98 20.78 5.56
C THR A 386 -11.49 19.67 6.49
N GLY A 387 -12.37 19.14 7.34
CA GLY A 387 -12.05 18.02 8.23
C GLY A 387 -11.68 16.75 7.45
N TYR A 388 -12.40 16.48 6.37
CA TYR A 388 -12.13 15.34 5.49
C TYR A 388 -10.76 15.40 4.77
N MET A 389 -10.41 16.54 4.17
CA MET A 389 -9.15 16.70 3.44
C MET A 389 -7.92 16.59 4.37
N ILE A 390 -8.02 17.16 5.58
CA ILE A 390 -6.96 17.10 6.60
C ILE A 390 -6.80 15.67 7.13
N SER A 391 -7.90 15.00 7.45
CA SER A 391 -7.90 13.65 8.05
C SER A 391 -7.58 12.52 7.07
N SER A 392 -7.75 12.73 5.76
CA SER A 392 -7.55 11.68 4.76
C SER A 392 -6.18 11.69 4.09
N TRP A 393 -5.55 12.85 3.85
CA TRP A 393 -4.35 12.93 3.01
C TRP A 393 -3.11 13.46 3.73
N SER A 394 -3.15 14.68 4.27
CA SER A 394 -1.96 15.38 4.74
C SER A 394 -1.44 14.88 6.09
N ILE A 395 -2.30 14.85 7.12
CA ILE A 395 -1.89 14.38 8.45
C ILE A 395 -1.55 12.90 8.44
N PRO A 396 -2.31 12.00 7.76
CA PRO A 396 -1.88 10.62 7.63
C PRO A 396 -0.52 10.47 6.95
N LYS A 397 -0.22 11.28 5.92
CA LYS A 397 1.10 11.31 5.30
C LYS A 397 2.18 11.72 6.30
N ALA A 398 1.95 12.79 7.06
CA ALA A 398 2.88 13.24 8.10
C ALA A 398 3.12 12.16 9.17
N GLY A 399 2.04 11.55 9.68
CA GLY A 399 2.10 10.45 10.65
C GLY A 399 2.85 9.23 10.11
N MET A 400 2.67 8.88 8.84
CA MET A 400 3.43 7.82 8.19
C MET A 400 4.93 8.14 8.04
N LEU A 401 5.30 9.38 7.75
CA LEU A 401 6.69 9.82 7.64
C LEU A 401 7.38 9.86 9.01
N LEU A 402 6.69 10.40 10.02
CA LEU A 402 7.12 10.38 11.42
C LEU A 402 7.32 8.94 11.89
N ALA A 403 6.33 8.08 11.68
CA ALA A 403 6.43 6.67 12.04
C ALA A 403 7.59 5.98 11.33
N GLN A 404 7.87 6.27 10.05
CA GLN A 404 8.98 5.65 9.32
C GLN A 404 10.36 6.06 9.85
N ASN A 405 10.50 7.32 10.25
CA ASN A 405 11.76 7.91 10.70
C ASN A 405 11.95 7.87 12.22
N ALA A 406 10.93 7.47 13.00
CA ALA A 406 11.05 7.26 14.44
C ALA A 406 12.02 6.11 14.77
N SER A 407 12.96 6.39 15.66
CA SER A 407 13.95 5.43 16.17
C SER A 407 13.41 4.60 17.34
N ILE A 408 12.51 5.17 18.14
CA ILE A 408 11.89 4.51 19.30
C ILE A 408 10.65 3.73 18.86
N LEU A 409 10.57 2.47 19.26
CA LEU A 409 9.50 1.56 18.87
C LEU A 409 8.11 2.03 19.34
N SER A 410 7.98 2.47 20.58
CA SER A 410 6.71 2.94 21.15
C SER A 410 6.18 4.16 20.40
N GLU A 411 7.04 5.13 20.07
CA GLU A 411 6.68 6.31 19.28
C GLU A 411 6.21 5.93 17.88
N LYS A 412 6.96 5.05 17.19
CA LYS A 412 6.59 4.50 15.87
C LYS A 412 5.19 3.87 15.90
N ILE A 413 4.88 3.07 16.92
CA ILE A 413 3.55 2.46 17.10
C ILE A 413 2.48 3.52 17.36
N ASN A 414 2.76 4.51 18.22
CA ASN A 414 1.83 5.59 18.54
C ASN A 414 1.44 6.41 17.30
N TYR A 415 2.42 6.82 16.48
CA TYR A 415 2.13 7.54 15.23
C TYR A 415 1.28 6.72 14.27
N TYR A 416 1.56 5.42 14.13
CA TYR A 416 0.75 4.53 13.31
C TYR A 416 -0.70 4.39 13.82
N GLN A 417 -0.90 4.26 15.13
CA GLN A 417 -2.23 4.16 15.73
C GLN A 417 -3.04 5.44 15.53
N LYS A 418 -2.46 6.60 15.84
CA LYS A 418 -3.07 7.91 15.62
C LYS A 418 -3.42 8.14 14.14
N THR A 419 -2.53 7.72 13.23
CA THR A 419 -2.80 7.80 11.78
C THR A 419 -4.01 6.95 11.38
N ILE A 420 -4.12 5.73 11.88
CA ILE A 420 -5.27 4.85 11.60
C ILE A 420 -6.56 5.44 12.17
N GLU A 421 -6.51 6.02 13.36
CA GLU A 421 -7.67 6.67 13.97
C GLU A 421 -8.19 7.81 13.08
N LEU A 422 -7.30 8.66 12.58
CA LEU A 422 -7.64 9.75 11.67
C LEU A 422 -8.26 9.22 10.37
N LEU A 423 -7.62 8.25 9.72
CA LEU A 423 -8.14 7.61 8.49
C LEU A 423 -9.45 6.84 8.70
N SER A 424 -9.77 6.45 9.94
CA SER A 424 -11.01 5.73 10.26
C SER A 424 -12.19 6.66 10.55
N LYS A 425 -11.92 7.92 10.91
CA LYS A 425 -12.93 8.95 11.18
C LYS A 425 -13.55 9.53 9.91
N SER A 426 -12.89 9.44 8.76
CA SER A 426 -13.35 10.01 7.48
C SER A 426 -14.53 9.28 6.80
N LYS A 427 -15.06 8.19 7.38
CA LYS A 427 -15.91 7.19 6.72
C LYS A 427 -17.27 7.61 6.16
N LYS A 428 -17.87 8.74 6.56
CA LYS A 428 -19.30 9.02 6.30
C LYS A 428 -19.61 9.67 4.93
N GLN A 429 -18.63 10.30 4.26
CA GLN A 429 -18.86 11.05 3.00
C GLN A 429 -17.74 10.85 1.96
N GLU A 430 -16.98 9.75 2.06
CA GLU A 430 -15.79 9.58 1.21
C GLU A 430 -16.16 9.35 -0.27
N VAL A 431 -15.56 10.17 -1.14
CA VAL A 431 -15.37 9.84 -2.55
C VAL A 431 -14.82 8.41 -2.65
N ALA A 432 -15.47 7.54 -3.45
CA ALA A 432 -15.17 6.12 -3.53
C ALA A 432 -13.66 5.81 -3.66
N MET A 433 -12.93 6.58 -4.48
CA MET A 433 -11.48 6.40 -4.67
C MET A 433 -10.62 6.74 -3.46
N VAL A 434 -11.03 7.73 -2.67
CA VAL A 434 -10.31 8.08 -1.44
C VAL A 434 -10.54 7.00 -0.39
N ARG A 435 -11.75 6.45 -0.29
CA ARG A 435 -12.07 5.31 0.57
C ARG A 435 -11.21 4.09 0.26
N ILE A 436 -11.08 3.75 -1.02
CA ILE A 436 -10.19 2.66 -1.46
C ILE A 436 -8.76 2.94 -0.98
N SER A 437 -8.25 4.14 -1.27
CA SER A 437 -6.89 4.55 -0.91
C SER A 437 -6.65 4.47 0.61
N ASN A 438 -7.59 4.96 1.42
CA ASN A 438 -7.55 4.92 2.87
C ASN A 438 -7.50 3.49 3.40
N LEU A 439 -8.33 2.58 2.88
CA LEU A 439 -8.33 1.17 3.28
C LEU A 439 -6.99 0.47 2.95
N PHE A 440 -6.41 0.74 1.78
CA PHE A 440 -5.08 0.22 1.43
C PHE A 440 -3.96 0.78 2.33
N ILE A 441 -4.03 2.05 2.71
CA ILE A 441 -3.09 2.68 3.65
C ILE A 441 -3.24 2.09 5.05
N ILE A 442 -4.46 1.98 5.58
CA ILE A 442 -4.76 1.35 6.89
C ILE A 442 -4.23 -0.08 6.91
N GLY A 443 -4.52 -0.87 5.87
CA GLY A 443 -3.99 -2.23 5.71
C GLY A 443 -2.46 -2.24 5.76
N SER A 444 -1.80 -1.31 5.08
CA SER A 444 -0.34 -1.20 5.08
C SER A 444 0.23 -0.81 6.44
N ILE A 445 -0.44 0.06 7.18
CA ILE A 445 0.00 0.48 8.51
C ILE A 445 -0.11 -0.69 9.47
N TYR A 446 -1.25 -1.38 9.51
CA TYR A 446 -1.41 -2.57 10.34
C TYR A 446 -0.40 -3.67 9.98
N TYR A 447 -0.12 -3.89 8.68
CA TYR A 447 0.90 -4.85 8.27
C TYR A 447 2.28 -4.52 8.83
N ARG A 448 2.69 -3.24 8.72
CA ARG A 448 3.97 -2.77 9.27
C ARG A 448 4.02 -2.89 10.78
N MET A 449 2.96 -2.47 11.48
CA MET A 449 2.86 -2.63 12.93
C MET A 449 2.97 -4.10 13.33
N GLY A 450 2.23 -4.99 12.65
CA GLY A 450 2.29 -6.44 12.89
C GLY A 450 3.70 -7.00 12.72
N ARG A 451 4.45 -6.56 11.70
CA ARG A 451 5.86 -6.97 11.50
C ARG A 451 6.79 -6.53 12.61
N ILE A 452 6.53 -5.36 13.20
CA ILE A 452 7.40 -4.79 14.23
C ILE A 452 7.04 -5.32 15.63
N THR A 453 5.76 -5.52 15.93
CA THR A 453 5.29 -6.07 17.22
C THR A 453 5.26 -7.60 17.26
N ASN A 454 5.26 -8.24 16.09
CA ASN A 454 5.02 -9.67 15.92
C ASN A 454 3.68 -10.14 16.53
N ASP A 455 2.64 -9.29 16.49
CA ASP A 455 1.30 -9.60 17.03
C ASP A 455 0.32 -10.03 15.93
N ASN A 456 -0.07 -11.30 15.96
CA ASN A 456 -1.04 -11.91 15.04
C ASN A 456 -2.41 -11.19 15.04
N LYS A 457 -2.83 -10.57 16.14
CA LYS A 457 -4.09 -9.79 16.18
C LYS A 457 -4.00 -8.57 15.27
N ILE A 458 -2.82 -7.95 15.16
CA ILE A 458 -2.61 -6.78 14.29
C ILE A 458 -2.59 -7.21 12.82
N PHE A 459 -1.96 -8.35 12.49
CA PHE A 459 -2.02 -8.92 11.14
C PHE A 459 -3.46 -9.23 10.70
N LYS A 460 -4.32 -9.73 11.59
CA LYS A 460 -5.76 -9.91 11.30
C LYS A 460 -6.49 -8.60 10.98
N LYS A 461 -6.14 -7.49 11.66
CA LYS A 461 -6.67 -6.15 11.32
C LYS A 461 -6.18 -5.68 9.95
N SER A 462 -4.92 -5.96 9.60
CA SER A 462 -4.38 -5.70 8.26
C SER A 462 -5.14 -6.48 7.19
N TYR A 463 -5.39 -7.77 7.43
CA TYR A 463 -6.15 -8.64 6.54
C TYR A 463 -7.55 -8.07 6.28
N LEU A 464 -8.27 -7.69 7.34
CA LEU A 464 -9.63 -7.14 7.22
C LEU A 464 -9.66 -5.85 6.38
N ALA A 465 -8.70 -4.93 6.60
CA ALA A 465 -8.64 -3.69 5.84
C ALA A 465 -8.40 -3.93 4.33
N TYR A 466 -7.46 -4.82 3.98
CA TYR A 466 -7.21 -5.17 2.58
C TYR A 466 -8.35 -5.97 1.95
N MET A 467 -9.01 -6.84 2.71
CA MET A 467 -10.17 -7.59 2.23
C MET A 467 -11.32 -6.63 1.87
N ASN A 468 -11.63 -5.68 2.75
CA ASN A 468 -12.65 -4.65 2.50
C ASN A 468 -12.28 -3.77 1.30
N ALA A 469 -11.01 -3.40 1.15
CA ALA A 469 -10.54 -2.66 -0.03
C ALA A 469 -10.74 -3.46 -1.32
N THR A 470 -10.36 -4.74 -1.30
CA THR A 470 -10.46 -5.66 -2.44
C THR A 470 -11.90 -5.87 -2.87
N GLU A 471 -12.82 -6.05 -1.91
CA GLU A 471 -14.26 -6.20 -2.19
C GLU A 471 -14.84 -4.93 -2.82
N HIS A 472 -14.50 -3.76 -2.28
CA HIS A 472 -14.95 -2.50 -2.85
C HIS A 472 -14.38 -2.29 -4.27
N CYS A 473 -13.10 -2.57 -4.51
CA CYS A 473 -12.51 -2.52 -5.85
C CYS A 473 -13.21 -3.47 -6.84
N LYS A 474 -13.53 -4.69 -6.39
CA LYS A 474 -14.20 -5.70 -7.23
C LYS A 474 -15.59 -5.24 -7.66
N ASN A 475 -16.37 -4.66 -6.75
CA ASN A 475 -17.71 -4.16 -7.03
C ASN A 475 -17.70 -3.00 -8.04
N ASN A 476 -16.58 -2.29 -8.16
CA ASN A 476 -16.38 -1.19 -9.10
C ASN A 476 -15.54 -1.57 -10.35
N GLY A 477 -15.18 -2.85 -10.53
CA GLY A 477 -14.44 -3.31 -11.72
C GLY A 477 -12.94 -2.99 -11.76
N TYR A 478 -12.32 -2.58 -10.65
CA TYR A 478 -10.90 -2.22 -10.57
C TYR A 478 -10.00 -3.44 -10.38
N TYR A 479 -9.90 -4.26 -11.42
CA TYR A 479 -9.27 -5.58 -11.33
C TYR A 479 -7.74 -5.55 -11.09
N ASN A 480 -7.01 -4.49 -11.46
CA ASN A 480 -5.60 -4.36 -11.07
C ASN A 480 -5.45 -4.14 -9.55
N LEU A 481 -6.32 -3.32 -8.96
CA LEU A 481 -6.38 -3.12 -7.51
C LEU A 481 -6.88 -4.35 -6.76
N VAL A 482 -7.86 -5.09 -7.30
CA VAL A 482 -8.29 -6.39 -6.75
C VAL A 482 -7.12 -7.37 -6.70
N GLY A 483 -6.38 -7.49 -7.81
CA GLY A 483 -5.19 -8.34 -7.87
C GLY A 483 -4.14 -7.93 -6.83
N SER A 484 -3.90 -6.61 -6.72
CA SER A 484 -2.96 -6.04 -5.74
C SER A 484 -3.37 -6.29 -4.28
N GLY A 485 -4.67 -6.19 -3.99
CA GLY A 485 -5.23 -6.51 -2.68
C GLY A 485 -5.02 -7.97 -2.31
N HIS A 486 -5.26 -8.90 -3.25
CA HIS A 486 -4.99 -10.32 -3.03
C HIS A 486 -3.50 -10.63 -2.84
N VAL A 487 -2.57 -9.94 -3.51
CA VAL A 487 -1.13 -10.06 -3.20
C VAL A 487 -0.84 -9.67 -1.76
N LYS A 488 -1.46 -8.59 -1.26
CA LYS A 488 -1.30 -8.16 0.14
C LYS A 488 -1.88 -9.16 1.13
N LEU A 489 -3.05 -9.73 0.83
CA LEU A 489 -3.64 -10.80 1.63
C LEU A 489 -2.74 -12.04 1.66
N ALA A 490 -2.15 -12.43 0.52
CA ALA A 490 -1.21 -13.56 0.46
C ALA A 490 0.01 -13.34 1.35
N GLN A 491 0.61 -12.16 1.32
CA GLN A 491 1.76 -11.79 2.17
C GLN A 491 1.43 -11.82 3.66
N ILE A 492 0.19 -11.50 4.05
CA ILE A 492 -0.28 -11.59 5.43
C ILE A 492 -0.48 -13.04 5.86
N GLU A 493 -1.10 -13.85 5.01
CA GLU A 493 -1.31 -15.28 5.28
C GLU A 493 0.03 -16.03 5.41
N ASP A 494 1.00 -15.73 4.54
CA ASP A 494 2.37 -16.26 4.62
C ASP A 494 3.04 -15.89 5.96
N HIS A 495 2.95 -14.62 6.39
CA HIS A 495 3.42 -14.19 7.71
C HIS A 495 2.73 -14.91 8.88
N LEU A 496 1.46 -15.29 8.72
CA LEU A 496 0.71 -16.03 9.72
C LEU A 496 0.99 -17.55 9.69
N GLY A 497 1.82 -18.03 8.75
CA GLY A 497 2.12 -19.44 8.52
C GLY A 497 1.02 -20.20 7.75
N ASN A 498 0.05 -19.50 7.17
CA ASN A 498 -1.08 -20.07 6.45
C ASN A 498 -0.75 -20.22 4.95
N PHE A 499 0.32 -20.95 4.62
CA PHE A 499 0.89 -20.99 3.26
C PHE A 499 -0.10 -21.42 2.17
N LEU A 500 -0.97 -22.41 2.45
CA LEU A 500 -2.00 -22.82 1.49
C LEU A 500 -3.03 -21.71 1.21
N SER A 501 -3.39 -20.92 2.22
CA SER A 501 -4.25 -19.73 2.06
C SER A 501 -3.53 -18.61 1.31
N ALA A 502 -2.23 -18.45 1.53
CA ALA A 502 -1.39 -17.52 0.76
C ALA A 502 -1.37 -17.90 -0.73
N ALA A 503 -1.14 -19.17 -1.05
CA ALA A 503 -1.21 -19.68 -2.42
C ALA A 503 -2.56 -19.43 -3.09
N LYS A 504 -3.67 -19.66 -2.38
CA LYS A 504 -5.03 -19.36 -2.88
C LYS A 504 -5.22 -17.87 -3.18
N ASN A 505 -4.68 -16.98 -2.35
CA ASN A 505 -4.74 -15.55 -2.61
C ASN A 505 -3.88 -15.14 -3.82
N TYR A 506 -2.68 -15.70 -3.99
CA TYR A 506 -1.92 -15.49 -5.22
C TYR A 506 -2.68 -15.97 -6.47
N GLN A 507 -3.37 -17.11 -6.39
CA GLN A 507 -4.23 -17.59 -7.48
C GLN A 507 -5.35 -16.60 -7.83
N LYS A 508 -6.06 -16.05 -6.83
CA LYS A 508 -7.07 -15.00 -7.03
C LYS A 508 -6.47 -13.71 -7.62
N ALA A 509 -5.23 -13.37 -7.24
CA ALA A 509 -4.52 -12.24 -7.82
C ALA A 509 -4.26 -12.46 -9.31
N LEU A 510 -3.79 -13.65 -9.70
CA LEU A 510 -3.57 -14.01 -11.12
C LEU A 510 -4.86 -13.88 -11.93
N GLU A 511 -5.96 -14.45 -11.45
CA GLU A 511 -7.28 -14.36 -12.10
C GLU A 511 -7.78 -12.92 -12.26
N SER A 512 -7.50 -12.08 -11.26
CA SER A 512 -7.87 -10.66 -11.31
C SER A 512 -7.03 -9.90 -12.32
N PHE A 513 -5.71 -10.15 -12.36
CA PHE A 513 -4.87 -9.56 -13.39
C PHE A 513 -5.18 -10.09 -14.79
N ASP A 514 -5.66 -11.33 -14.94
CA ASP A 514 -6.20 -11.82 -16.22
C ASP A 514 -7.42 -11.02 -16.65
N LYS A 515 -8.37 -10.79 -15.74
CA LYS A 515 -9.53 -9.93 -16.03
C LYS A 515 -9.10 -8.50 -16.38
N ALA A 516 -8.12 -7.95 -15.67
CA ALA A 516 -7.56 -6.63 -15.96
C ALA A 516 -6.87 -6.58 -17.34
N LEU A 517 -6.24 -7.66 -17.79
CA LEU A 517 -5.63 -7.75 -19.11
C LEU A 517 -6.67 -7.89 -20.23
N LEU A 518 -7.81 -8.52 -19.95
CA LEU A 518 -8.93 -8.62 -20.90
C LEU A 518 -9.64 -7.28 -21.11
N THR A 519 -9.70 -6.43 -20.09
CA THR A 519 -10.26 -5.07 -20.19
C THR A 519 -9.30 -4.09 -20.86
N LEU A 520 -8.02 -4.44 -20.96
CA LEU A 520 -7.01 -3.66 -21.66
C LEU A 520 -6.90 -4.17 -23.11
N THR A 521 -7.45 -3.42 -24.08
CA THR A 521 -7.08 -3.46 -25.51
C THR A 521 -5.60 -3.09 -25.77
N TYR A 522 -4.78 -3.02 -24.70
CA TYR A 522 -3.46 -2.42 -24.62
C TYR A 522 -2.32 -3.44 -24.44
N ALA A 523 -2.35 -4.51 -25.22
CA ALA A 523 -1.39 -5.61 -25.17
C ALA A 523 0.09 -5.18 -25.36
N LYS A 524 0.36 -3.99 -25.93
CA LYS A 524 1.74 -3.53 -26.20
C LYS A 524 2.48 -2.91 -25.01
N LYS A 525 1.80 -2.45 -23.94
CA LYS A 525 2.49 -1.88 -22.74
C LYS A 525 2.20 -2.59 -21.41
N SER A 526 1.44 -3.68 -21.38
CA SER A 526 1.20 -4.44 -20.14
C SER A 526 2.32 -5.43 -19.78
N LYS A 527 3.50 -5.37 -20.44
CA LYS A 527 4.66 -6.26 -20.17
C LYS A 527 5.00 -6.36 -18.68
N LYS A 528 4.86 -5.26 -17.93
CA LYS A 528 5.06 -5.24 -16.47
C LYS A 528 4.01 -6.09 -15.72
N ILE A 529 2.73 -6.00 -16.10
CA ILE A 529 1.65 -6.79 -15.48
C ILE A 529 1.81 -8.26 -15.85
N VAL A 530 2.17 -8.57 -17.09
CA VAL A 530 2.45 -9.95 -17.52
C VAL A 530 3.62 -10.54 -16.73
N GLN A 531 4.75 -9.84 -16.63
CA GLN A 531 5.89 -10.26 -15.81
C GLN A 531 5.52 -10.40 -14.33
N LEU A 532 4.72 -9.47 -13.80
CA LEU A 532 4.21 -9.55 -12.43
C LEU A 532 3.37 -10.82 -12.24
N LYS A 533 2.48 -11.17 -13.18
CA LYS A 533 1.70 -12.42 -13.11
C LYS A 533 2.60 -13.66 -13.10
N GLU A 534 3.59 -13.72 -13.99
CA GLU A 534 4.53 -14.85 -14.01
C GLU A 534 5.26 -14.98 -12.67
N TYR A 535 5.72 -13.85 -12.12
CA TYR A 535 6.36 -13.81 -10.80
C TYR A 535 5.42 -14.27 -9.67
N LEU A 536 4.17 -13.79 -9.64
CA LEU A 536 3.18 -14.21 -8.65
C LEU A 536 2.79 -15.68 -8.79
N ASN A 537 2.85 -16.24 -10.01
CA ASN A 537 2.64 -17.66 -10.23
C ASN A 537 3.79 -18.51 -9.66
N ALA A 538 5.04 -18.04 -9.73
CA ALA A 538 6.14 -18.68 -9.02
C ALA A 538 5.91 -18.64 -7.50
N TRP A 539 5.50 -17.49 -6.95
CA TRP A 539 5.19 -17.35 -5.52
C TRP A 539 4.04 -18.24 -5.06
N LYS A 540 3.01 -18.45 -5.88
CA LYS A 540 1.98 -19.45 -5.59
C LYS A 540 2.58 -20.84 -5.36
N PHE A 541 3.52 -21.28 -6.21
CA PHE A 541 4.17 -22.58 -6.05
C PHE A 541 5.12 -22.61 -4.85
N ILE A 542 5.81 -21.52 -4.54
CA ILE A 542 6.64 -21.39 -3.32
C ILE A 542 5.77 -21.59 -2.07
N GLU A 543 4.60 -20.95 -2.01
CA GLU A 543 3.68 -21.12 -0.89
C GLU A 543 3.10 -22.53 -0.79
N ILE A 544 2.81 -23.18 -1.92
CA ILE A 544 2.40 -24.59 -1.94
C ILE A 544 3.54 -25.48 -1.42
N ALA A 545 4.79 -25.21 -1.84
CA ALA A 545 5.96 -25.96 -1.39
C ALA A 545 6.17 -25.82 0.12
N LYS A 546 6.09 -24.60 0.67
CA LYS A 546 6.12 -24.33 2.12
C LYS A 546 5.04 -25.12 2.86
N SER A 547 3.83 -25.21 2.31
CA SER A 547 2.74 -25.99 2.92
C SER A 547 3.04 -27.49 2.96
N PHE A 548 3.65 -28.05 1.92
CA PHE A 548 4.05 -29.47 1.91
C PHE A 548 5.23 -29.72 2.85
N HIS A 549 6.21 -28.81 2.87
CA HIS A 549 7.37 -28.85 3.76
C HIS A 549 6.96 -28.93 5.24
N VAL A 550 6.06 -28.05 5.70
CA VAL A 550 5.57 -28.08 7.10
C VAL A 550 4.81 -29.37 7.43
N ASN A 551 4.19 -30.00 6.43
CA ASN A 551 3.53 -31.30 6.58
C ASN A 551 4.49 -32.48 6.33
N GLU A 552 5.79 -32.22 6.18
CA GLU A 552 6.85 -33.21 5.93
C GLU A 552 6.70 -34.03 4.63
N ASP A 553 5.88 -33.56 3.69
CA ASP A 553 5.77 -34.11 2.34
C ASP A 553 6.86 -33.51 1.43
N HIS A 554 8.09 -33.94 1.69
CA HIS A 554 9.28 -33.42 1.03
C HIS A 554 9.30 -33.66 -0.49
N HIS A 555 8.67 -34.74 -0.96
CA HIS A 555 8.57 -35.03 -2.38
C HIS A 555 7.75 -33.96 -3.11
N ASN A 556 6.54 -33.66 -2.62
CA ASN A 556 5.71 -32.63 -3.24
C ASN A 556 6.26 -31.23 -3.00
N ALA A 557 6.91 -30.96 -1.86
CA ALA A 557 7.62 -29.70 -1.63
C ALA A 557 8.70 -29.47 -2.70
N ARG A 558 9.55 -30.46 -2.95
CA ARG A 558 10.59 -30.43 -3.98
C ARG A 558 10.04 -30.06 -5.36
N LEU A 559 9.03 -30.80 -5.82
CA LEU A 559 8.44 -30.59 -7.15
C LEU A 559 7.88 -29.17 -7.34
N ASN A 560 7.35 -28.56 -6.28
CA ASN A 560 6.80 -27.21 -6.34
C ASN A 560 7.91 -26.15 -6.30
N TYR A 561 8.98 -26.34 -5.52
CA TYR A 561 10.16 -25.47 -5.57
C TYR A 561 10.86 -25.52 -6.94
N GLU A 562 11.01 -26.70 -7.55
CA GLU A 562 11.55 -26.85 -8.92
C GLU A 562 10.72 -26.07 -9.94
N LYS A 563 9.38 -26.18 -9.86
CA LYS A 563 8.47 -25.41 -10.73
C LYS A 563 8.63 -23.90 -10.54
N ALA A 564 8.69 -23.44 -9.29
CA ALA A 564 8.88 -22.03 -8.99
C ALA A 564 10.22 -21.50 -9.53
N SER A 565 11.31 -22.24 -9.29
CA SER A 565 12.65 -21.90 -9.78
C SER A 565 12.66 -21.75 -11.30
N LYS A 566 12.09 -22.73 -12.03
CA LYS A 566 12.01 -22.70 -13.50
C LYS A 566 11.22 -21.51 -14.03
N ILE A 567 10.13 -21.12 -13.36
CA ILE A 567 9.36 -19.91 -13.74
C ILE A 567 10.22 -18.66 -13.52
N LEU A 568 10.86 -18.54 -12.36
CA LEU A 568 11.69 -17.38 -12.01
C LEU A 568 12.87 -17.20 -12.98
N GLU A 569 13.52 -18.29 -13.39
CA GLU A 569 14.62 -18.28 -14.35
C GLU A 569 14.22 -17.63 -15.69
N GLY A 570 12.98 -17.86 -16.12
CA GLY A 570 12.42 -17.26 -17.34
C GLY A 570 12.13 -15.74 -17.24
N ILE A 571 12.08 -15.19 -16.02
CA ILE A 571 11.71 -13.78 -15.81
C ILE A 571 12.96 -12.94 -15.62
N ARG A 572 13.33 -12.15 -16.64
CA ARG A 572 14.57 -11.32 -16.65
C ARG A 572 14.83 -10.53 -15.36
N ASP A 573 13.79 -9.92 -14.80
CA ASP A 573 13.91 -9.06 -13.63
C ASP A 573 13.96 -9.82 -12.31
N TYR A 574 13.56 -11.10 -12.28
CA TYR A 574 13.49 -11.94 -11.07
C TYR A 574 14.34 -13.21 -11.13
N LYS A 575 15.02 -13.49 -12.25
CA LYS A 575 15.87 -14.68 -12.44
C LYS A 575 16.95 -14.88 -11.38
N PHE A 576 17.33 -13.80 -10.69
CA PHE A 576 18.32 -13.84 -9.61
C PHE A 576 17.81 -14.58 -8.35
N GLU A 577 16.49 -14.82 -8.24
CA GLU A 577 15.87 -15.59 -7.14
C GLU A 577 15.80 -17.09 -7.44
N ALA A 578 15.90 -17.50 -8.71
CA ALA A 578 15.77 -18.92 -9.09
C ALA A 578 16.77 -19.85 -8.37
N PRO A 579 18.09 -19.51 -8.24
CA PRO A 579 19.05 -20.37 -7.56
C PRO A 579 18.66 -20.69 -6.10
N LEU A 580 18.03 -19.73 -5.40
CA LEU A 580 17.57 -19.93 -4.02
C LEU A 580 16.53 -21.06 -3.94
N TYR A 581 15.58 -21.08 -4.87
CA TYR A 581 14.52 -22.09 -4.88
C TYR A 581 14.97 -23.43 -5.47
N THR A 582 16.02 -23.44 -6.30
CA THR A 582 16.74 -24.67 -6.64
C THR A 582 17.39 -25.29 -5.41
N ALA A 583 18.06 -24.48 -4.58
CA ALA A 583 18.67 -24.94 -3.33
C ALA A 583 17.63 -25.51 -2.34
N TRP A 584 16.46 -24.87 -2.24
CA TRP A 584 15.33 -25.41 -1.48
C TRP A 584 14.87 -26.79 -1.97
N ALA A 585 14.73 -26.99 -3.28
CA ALA A 585 14.36 -28.29 -3.83
C ALA A 585 15.38 -29.40 -3.45
N ILE A 586 16.67 -29.09 -3.50
CA ILE A 586 17.74 -30.05 -3.13
C ILE A 586 17.70 -30.35 -1.63
N LEU A 587 17.43 -29.33 -0.80
CA LEU A 587 17.22 -29.53 0.65
C LEU A 587 16.04 -30.48 0.92
N GLU A 588 14.89 -30.30 0.25
CA GLU A 588 13.77 -31.23 0.42
C GLU A 588 14.15 -32.67 0.04
N ASN A 589 14.96 -32.86 -0.99
CA ASN A 589 15.48 -34.17 -1.35
C ASN A 589 16.39 -34.77 -0.25
N ALA A 590 17.23 -33.94 0.37
CA ALA A 590 18.08 -34.35 1.48
C ALA A 590 17.26 -34.74 2.73
N GLU A 591 16.22 -33.98 3.06
CA GLU A 591 15.29 -34.30 4.16
C GLU A 591 14.57 -35.64 3.90
N TYR A 592 14.10 -35.86 2.67
CA TYR A 592 13.49 -37.14 2.28
C TYR A 592 14.45 -38.32 2.50
N LEU A 593 15.68 -38.23 1.99
CA LEU A 593 16.69 -39.29 2.12
C LEU A 593 17.10 -39.55 3.58
N SER A 594 17.19 -38.50 4.40
CA SER A 594 17.48 -38.61 5.82
C SER A 594 16.37 -39.40 6.56
N LYS A 595 15.10 -39.18 6.21
CA LYS A 595 13.95 -39.89 6.79
C LYS A 595 13.85 -41.35 6.37
N GLU A 596 14.31 -41.68 5.17
CA GLU A 596 14.46 -43.07 4.69
C GLU A 596 15.68 -43.80 5.30
N ASN A 597 16.36 -43.18 6.28
CA ASN A 597 17.61 -43.67 6.90
C ASN A 597 18.76 -43.89 5.90
N ASN A 598 18.73 -43.19 4.75
CA ASN A 598 19.78 -43.27 3.74
C ASN A 598 20.88 -42.23 4.01
N HIS A 599 21.56 -42.37 5.15
CA HIS A 599 22.42 -41.35 5.75
C HIS A 599 23.56 -40.86 4.84
N LYS A 600 24.15 -41.76 4.04
CA LYS A 600 25.27 -41.43 3.14
C LYS A 600 24.81 -40.52 2.00
N GLU A 601 23.74 -40.90 1.32
CA GLU A 601 23.13 -40.14 0.24
C GLU A 601 22.55 -38.83 0.78
N ALA A 602 21.92 -38.84 1.97
CA ALA A 602 21.44 -37.64 2.63
C ALA A 602 22.57 -36.64 2.93
N ALA A 603 23.71 -37.11 3.45
CA ALA A 603 24.88 -36.25 3.71
C ALA A 603 25.38 -35.58 2.42
N ILE A 604 25.48 -36.33 1.33
CA ILE A 604 25.89 -35.80 0.02
C ILE A 604 24.90 -34.72 -0.46
N GLU A 605 23.60 -34.98 -0.36
CA GLU A 605 22.57 -34.02 -0.80
C GLU A 605 22.50 -32.78 0.10
N TYR A 606 22.72 -32.90 1.42
CA TYR A 606 22.85 -31.73 2.30
C TYR A 606 24.05 -30.86 1.95
N LEU A 607 25.18 -31.47 1.61
CA LEU A 607 26.37 -30.72 1.17
C LEU A 607 26.09 -29.96 -0.14
N LYS A 608 25.45 -30.62 -1.11
CA LYS A 608 25.01 -29.96 -2.37
C LYS A 608 24.03 -28.82 -2.09
N ALA A 609 23.05 -29.03 -1.21
CA ALA A 609 22.10 -27.98 -0.83
C ALA A 609 22.82 -26.77 -0.22
N ARG A 610 23.81 -27.00 0.67
CA ARG A 610 24.65 -25.93 1.24
C ARG A 610 25.32 -25.12 0.13
N GLU A 611 26.01 -25.78 -0.79
CA GLU A 611 26.74 -25.15 -1.89
C GLU A 611 25.79 -24.29 -2.75
N HIS A 612 24.62 -24.81 -3.11
CA HIS A 612 23.64 -24.04 -3.89
C HIS A 612 23.02 -22.86 -3.13
N PHE A 613 22.82 -22.96 -1.81
CA PHE A 613 22.42 -21.80 -1.01
C PHE A 613 23.53 -20.74 -0.95
N GLU A 614 24.79 -21.13 -0.89
CA GLU A 614 25.95 -20.22 -0.96
C GLU A 614 26.06 -19.56 -2.34
N GLU A 615 25.87 -20.32 -3.43
CA GLU A 615 25.83 -19.81 -4.80
C GLU A 615 24.69 -18.80 -5.04
N ALA A 616 23.55 -18.97 -4.37
CA ALA A 616 22.42 -18.05 -4.48
C ALA A 616 22.71 -16.64 -3.89
N ILE A 617 23.72 -16.51 -3.01
CA ILE A 617 24.04 -15.25 -2.33
C ILE A 617 24.57 -14.20 -3.31
N GLU A 618 25.41 -14.58 -4.27
CA GLU A 618 26.01 -13.64 -5.24
C GLU A 618 24.97 -12.95 -6.13
N PRO A 619 24.06 -13.66 -6.84
CA PRO A 619 23.05 -13.02 -7.69
C PRO A 619 22.08 -12.16 -6.87
N LEU A 620 21.70 -12.58 -5.67
CA LEU A 620 20.89 -11.79 -4.74
C LEU A 620 21.60 -10.48 -4.34
N SER A 621 22.85 -10.58 -3.89
CA SER A 621 23.66 -9.43 -3.46
C SER A 621 23.92 -8.44 -4.60
N SER A 622 24.19 -8.97 -5.79
CA SER A 622 24.40 -8.17 -7.01
C SER A 622 23.13 -7.42 -7.42
N SER A 623 21.96 -8.05 -7.28
CA SER A 623 20.68 -7.39 -7.55
C SER A 623 20.37 -6.30 -6.53
N GLN A 624 20.67 -6.54 -5.25
CA GLN A 624 20.48 -5.57 -4.16
C GLN A 624 21.29 -4.27 -4.34
N LYS A 625 22.51 -4.37 -4.89
CA LYS A 625 23.43 -3.24 -5.12
C LYS A 625 23.08 -2.38 -6.35
N LYS A 626 22.10 -2.77 -7.17
CA LYS A 626 21.71 -2.00 -8.36
C LYS A 626 21.21 -0.60 -7.97
N ARG A 627 21.75 0.45 -8.59
CA ARG A 627 21.37 1.86 -8.29
C ARG A 627 19.86 2.16 -8.43
N LYS A 628 19.15 1.46 -9.31
CA LYS A 628 17.72 1.73 -9.62
C LYS A 628 16.70 0.87 -8.85
N ILE A 629 17.13 0.09 -7.86
CA ILE A 629 16.21 -0.78 -7.11
C ILE A 629 15.48 -0.02 -5.99
N SER A 630 14.21 -0.36 -5.73
CA SER A 630 13.41 0.27 -4.68
C SER A 630 13.88 -0.14 -3.28
N GLU A 631 13.80 0.75 -2.28
CA GLU A 631 14.14 0.41 -0.89
C GLU A 631 13.34 -0.78 -0.33
N LYS A 632 12.07 -0.92 -0.76
CA LYS A 632 11.23 -2.08 -0.38
C LYS A 632 11.78 -3.39 -0.95
N ASP A 633 12.25 -3.38 -2.19
CA ASP A 633 12.87 -4.56 -2.79
C ASP A 633 14.26 -4.82 -2.20
N LYS A 634 15.02 -3.79 -1.80
CA LYS A 634 16.27 -4.01 -1.05
C LYS A 634 16.02 -4.71 0.27
N GLU A 635 15.03 -4.25 1.05
CA GLU A 635 14.64 -4.88 2.30
C GLU A 635 14.24 -6.35 2.07
N ARG A 636 13.40 -6.60 1.07
CA ARG A 636 12.99 -7.97 0.69
C ARG A 636 14.18 -8.85 0.29
N ILE A 637 15.09 -8.35 -0.55
CA ILE A 637 16.28 -9.11 -0.96
C ILE A 637 17.19 -9.37 0.24
N SER A 638 17.31 -8.44 1.19
CA SER A 638 18.02 -8.69 2.46
C SER A 638 17.44 -9.90 3.18
N LEU A 639 16.11 -10.04 3.18
CA LEU A 639 15.45 -11.18 3.80
C LEU A 639 15.78 -12.49 3.08
N LEU A 640 15.75 -12.51 1.74
CA LEU A 640 16.18 -13.68 0.96
C LEU A 640 17.64 -14.06 1.20
N LEU A 641 18.53 -13.07 1.31
CA LEU A 641 19.94 -13.28 1.67
C LEU A 641 20.09 -13.90 3.06
N VAL A 642 19.30 -13.43 4.03
CA VAL A 642 19.27 -14.02 5.38
C VAL A 642 18.82 -15.48 5.30
N VAL A 643 17.79 -15.80 4.51
CA VAL A 643 17.35 -17.19 4.37
C VAL A 643 18.41 -18.05 3.71
N ALA A 644 19.03 -17.60 2.61
CA ALA A 644 20.12 -18.33 1.96
C ALA A 644 21.25 -18.68 2.96
N ASN A 645 21.71 -17.69 3.74
CA ASN A 645 22.75 -17.88 4.74
C ASN A 645 22.35 -18.85 5.87
N ILE A 646 21.14 -18.69 6.41
CA ILE A 646 20.61 -19.56 7.46
C ILE A 646 20.49 -21.00 6.95
N ARG A 647 20.00 -21.18 5.72
CA ARG A 647 19.80 -22.51 5.13
C ARG A 647 21.10 -23.19 4.77
N ALA A 648 22.09 -22.47 4.26
CA ALA A 648 23.43 -23.00 4.10
C ALA A 648 23.98 -23.54 5.43
N GLN A 649 23.86 -22.77 6.52
CA GLN A 649 24.29 -23.22 7.86
C GLN A 649 23.49 -24.43 8.36
N TYR A 650 22.17 -24.44 8.13
CA TYR A 650 21.31 -25.57 8.48
C TYR A 650 21.72 -26.85 7.73
N CYS A 651 21.91 -26.75 6.42
CA CYS A 651 22.35 -27.87 5.58
C CYS A 651 23.73 -28.38 6.04
N ASN A 652 24.64 -27.47 6.37
CA ASN A 652 25.94 -27.83 6.93
C ASN A 652 25.78 -28.58 8.27
N ALA A 653 24.91 -28.11 9.16
CA ALA A 653 24.67 -28.76 10.45
C ALA A 653 24.07 -30.17 10.28
N ARG A 654 23.13 -30.35 9.35
CA ARG A 654 22.57 -31.67 9.00
C ARG A 654 23.62 -32.59 8.37
N TYR A 655 24.46 -32.08 7.48
CA TYR A 655 25.59 -32.82 6.93
C TYR A 655 26.52 -33.35 8.05
N GLN A 656 26.85 -32.53 9.05
CA GLN A 656 27.66 -32.96 10.19
C GLN A 656 26.98 -34.08 10.99
N ILE A 657 25.67 -33.98 11.24
CA ILE A 657 24.89 -35.04 11.93
C ILE A 657 24.94 -36.36 11.14
N GLU A 658 24.62 -36.33 9.84
CA GLU A 658 24.59 -37.55 9.03
C GLU A 658 25.99 -38.19 8.92
N THR A 659 27.04 -37.37 8.83
CA THR A 659 28.43 -37.85 8.82
C THR A 659 28.83 -38.44 10.16
N ALA A 660 28.46 -37.79 11.28
CA ALA A 660 28.76 -38.28 12.63
C ALA A 660 28.18 -39.68 12.87
N ARG A 661 27.01 -39.99 12.31
CA ARG A 661 26.42 -41.33 12.37
C ARG A 661 27.20 -42.37 11.61
N LEU A 662 27.67 -42.02 10.42
CA LEU A 662 28.47 -42.93 9.59
C LEU A 662 29.79 -43.27 10.29
N GLU A 663 30.41 -42.29 10.95
CA GLU A 663 31.64 -42.47 11.74
C GLU A 663 31.38 -43.26 13.03
N SER A 664 30.32 -42.93 13.77
CA SER A 664 29.89 -43.66 14.97
C SER A 664 29.63 -45.15 14.67
N LYS A 665 28.95 -45.44 13.55
CA LYS A 665 28.72 -46.82 13.09
C LYS A 665 30.01 -47.57 12.73
N GLN A 666 31.07 -46.85 12.35
CA GLN A 666 32.40 -47.43 12.09
C GLN A 666 33.26 -47.57 13.36
N GLY A 667 32.75 -47.14 14.52
CA GLY A 667 33.47 -47.14 15.79
C GLY A 667 34.41 -45.93 15.98
N ASN A 668 34.37 -44.94 15.09
CA ASN A 668 35.20 -43.73 15.17
C ASN A 668 34.58 -42.70 16.12
N HIS A 669 34.45 -43.05 17.41
CA HIS A 669 33.69 -42.29 18.41
C HIS A 669 34.22 -40.87 18.63
N LEU A 670 35.54 -40.67 18.74
CA LEU A 670 36.14 -39.33 18.85
C LEU A 670 35.74 -38.40 17.69
N LEU A 671 35.83 -38.90 16.45
CA LEU A 671 35.47 -38.12 15.26
C LEU A 671 33.97 -37.83 15.21
N ALA A 672 33.13 -38.81 15.59
CA ALA A 672 31.69 -38.61 15.70
C ALA A 672 31.33 -37.52 16.73
N ALA A 673 32.00 -37.51 17.89
CA ALA A 673 31.84 -36.48 18.90
C ALA A 673 32.18 -35.08 18.37
N GLU A 674 33.31 -34.93 17.67
CA GLU A 674 33.70 -33.65 17.05
C GLU A 674 32.66 -33.14 16.04
N LEU A 675 32.12 -34.03 15.22
CA LEU A 675 31.11 -33.70 14.21
C LEU A 675 29.79 -33.27 14.87
N TYR A 676 29.33 -33.96 15.92
CA TYR A 676 28.17 -33.52 16.71
C TYR A 676 28.41 -32.18 17.41
N SER A 677 29.63 -31.94 17.90
CA SER A 677 30.02 -30.65 18.48
C SER A 677 29.90 -29.52 17.45
N LYS A 678 30.42 -29.72 16.23
CA LYS A 678 30.29 -28.78 15.10
C LYS A 678 28.82 -28.54 14.73
N ALA A 679 28.00 -29.60 14.66
CA ALA A 679 26.57 -29.48 14.39
C ALA A 679 25.86 -28.65 15.47
N SER A 680 26.16 -28.90 16.74
CA SER A 680 25.56 -28.17 17.86
C SER A 680 25.87 -26.67 17.79
N ALA A 681 27.13 -26.28 17.54
CA ALA A 681 27.53 -24.89 17.43
C ALA A 681 26.81 -24.16 16.28
N LEU A 682 26.57 -24.86 15.16
CA LEU A 682 25.78 -24.32 14.05
C LEU A 682 24.31 -24.13 14.45
N PHE A 683 23.66 -25.12 15.07
CA PHE A 683 22.27 -24.99 15.51
C PHE A 683 22.07 -23.91 16.58
N GLU A 684 23.02 -23.75 17.50
CA GLU A 684 23.02 -22.66 18.47
C GLU A 684 23.04 -21.30 17.78
N LYS A 685 23.92 -21.11 16.79
CA LYS A 685 23.96 -19.88 16.00
C LYS A 685 22.68 -19.65 15.22
N ILE A 686 22.14 -20.69 14.59
CA ILE A 686 20.91 -20.59 13.78
C ILE A 686 19.71 -20.21 14.65
N CYS A 687 19.55 -20.83 15.83
CA CYS A 687 18.40 -20.62 16.72
C CYS A 687 18.27 -19.16 17.20
N GLN A 688 19.39 -18.42 17.28
CA GLN A 688 19.39 -17.01 17.66
C GLN A 688 18.76 -16.10 16.59
N THR A 689 18.68 -16.59 15.35
CA THR A 689 18.20 -15.82 14.19
C THR A 689 16.70 -16.03 13.93
N TYR A 690 16.12 -17.14 14.38
CA TYR A 690 14.69 -17.45 14.21
C TYR A 690 13.80 -16.64 15.15
N ARG A 691 12.68 -16.15 14.61
CA ARG A 691 11.69 -15.34 15.35
C ARG A 691 10.46 -16.14 15.81
N ILE A 692 10.08 -17.18 15.07
CA ILE A 692 8.96 -18.04 15.44
C ILE A 692 9.39 -18.90 16.62
N LYS A 693 8.64 -18.81 17.72
CA LYS A 693 8.96 -19.51 18.96
C LYS A 693 9.04 -21.02 18.77
N ARG A 694 8.08 -21.63 18.07
CA ARG A 694 8.05 -23.08 17.82
C ARG A 694 9.32 -23.57 17.10
N GLU A 695 9.63 -22.98 15.96
CA GLU A 695 10.81 -23.32 15.16
C GLU A 695 12.12 -23.06 15.93
N LYS A 696 12.17 -21.96 16.70
CA LYS A 696 13.30 -21.65 17.58
C LYS A 696 13.47 -22.71 18.67
N ASP A 697 12.38 -23.14 19.31
CA ASP A 697 12.38 -24.18 20.33
C ASP A 697 12.79 -25.53 19.72
N GLU A 698 12.32 -25.88 18.53
CA GLU A 698 12.74 -27.08 17.78
C GLU A 698 14.25 -27.07 17.50
N LEU A 699 14.80 -25.99 16.93
CA LEU A 699 16.23 -25.86 16.67
C LEU A 699 17.06 -25.88 17.97
N ARG A 700 16.55 -25.29 19.04
CA ARG A 700 17.19 -25.32 20.36
C ARG A 700 17.17 -26.72 20.97
N ALA A 701 16.09 -27.48 20.77
CA ALA A 701 16.02 -28.87 21.18
C ALA A 701 17.02 -29.73 20.38
N VAL A 702 17.15 -29.50 19.07
CA VAL A 702 18.16 -30.15 18.23
C VAL A 702 19.59 -29.80 18.67
N PHE A 703 19.86 -28.56 19.07
CA PHE A 703 21.14 -28.19 19.69
C PHE A 703 21.45 -29.06 20.91
N TYR A 704 20.49 -29.24 21.83
CA TYR A 704 20.67 -30.10 23.00
C TYR A 704 20.83 -31.57 22.63
N LEU A 705 20.13 -32.07 21.59
CA LEU A 705 20.35 -33.41 21.06
C LEU A 705 21.79 -33.61 20.58
N CYS A 706 22.31 -32.69 19.76
CA CYS A 706 23.68 -32.78 19.27
C CYS A 706 24.70 -32.77 20.41
N LYS A 707 24.51 -31.92 21.43
CA LYS A 707 25.36 -31.91 22.62
C LYS A 707 25.25 -33.21 23.43
N ALA A 708 24.06 -33.78 23.54
CA ALA A 708 23.87 -35.06 24.20
C ALA A 708 24.58 -36.19 23.44
N TRP A 709 24.48 -36.22 22.11
CA TRP A 709 25.19 -37.18 21.26
C TRP A 709 26.70 -37.05 21.33
N GLU A 710 27.24 -35.83 21.33
CA GLU A 710 28.66 -35.57 21.57
C GLU A 710 29.14 -36.20 22.89
N ASN A 711 28.42 -35.96 23.98
CA ASN A 711 28.77 -36.52 25.29
C ASN A 711 28.66 -38.05 25.32
N MET A 712 27.69 -38.64 24.60
CA MET A 712 27.61 -40.10 24.47
C MET A 712 28.81 -40.68 23.72
N GLU A 713 29.19 -40.09 22.58
CA GLU A 713 30.34 -40.58 21.80
C GLU A 713 31.66 -40.43 22.59
N GLN A 714 31.84 -39.33 23.33
CA GLN A 714 33.00 -39.16 24.21
C GLN A 714 33.01 -40.18 25.36
N ALA A 715 31.83 -40.51 25.91
CA ALA A 715 31.73 -41.53 26.95
C ALA A 715 32.14 -42.93 26.47
N GLU A 716 31.85 -43.25 25.21
CA GLU A 716 32.27 -44.51 24.57
C GLU A 716 33.79 -44.53 24.28
N ASP A 717 34.36 -43.40 23.84
CA ASP A 717 35.80 -43.28 23.54
C ASP A 717 36.67 -43.27 24.82
N GLU A 718 36.31 -42.45 25.80
CA GLU A 718 37.08 -42.21 27.03
C GLU A 718 36.75 -43.21 28.16
N GLN A 719 35.71 -44.03 27.99
CA GLN A 719 35.14 -44.92 29.01
C GLN A 719 34.74 -44.20 30.31
N GLU A 720 34.39 -42.90 30.22
CA GLU A 720 34.07 -42.09 31.40
C GLU A 720 32.57 -42.04 31.69
N SER A 721 32.17 -42.65 32.82
CA SER A 721 30.77 -42.78 33.23
C SER A 721 30.05 -41.45 33.54
N SER A 722 30.81 -40.39 33.83
CA SER A 722 30.28 -39.07 34.18
C SER A 722 29.60 -38.40 32.96
N LEU A 723 30.12 -38.65 31.77
CA LEU A 723 29.63 -38.10 30.50
C LEU A 723 28.25 -38.66 30.11
N TYR A 724 27.94 -39.91 30.48
CA TYR A 724 26.57 -40.44 30.35
C TYR A 724 25.55 -39.69 31.23
N ALA A 725 25.96 -39.20 32.39
CA ALA A 725 25.10 -38.37 33.23
C ALA A 725 24.82 -37.02 32.53
N SER A 726 25.86 -36.39 31.99
CA SER A 726 25.74 -35.14 31.24
C SER A 726 24.87 -35.29 29.99
N ALA A 727 25.05 -36.38 29.23
CA ALA A 727 24.19 -36.71 28.09
C ALA A 727 22.72 -36.89 28.51
N SER A 728 22.46 -37.59 29.63
CA SER A 728 21.12 -37.81 30.16
C SER A 728 20.38 -36.50 30.46
N GLU A 729 21.05 -35.55 31.13
CA GLU A 729 20.48 -34.23 31.43
C GLU A 729 20.21 -33.39 30.16
N LEU A 730 21.09 -33.48 29.16
CA LEU A 730 20.94 -32.77 27.89
C LEU A 730 19.76 -33.30 27.08
N PHE A 731 19.58 -34.63 27.03
CA PHE A 731 18.40 -35.24 26.41
C PHE A 731 17.09 -34.89 27.14
N GLU A 732 17.11 -34.81 28.47
CA GLU A 732 15.95 -34.39 29.24
C GLU A 732 15.58 -32.93 28.91
N LYS A 733 16.58 -32.03 28.83
CA LYS A 733 16.39 -30.65 28.36
C LYS A 733 15.78 -30.60 26.96
N ALA A 734 16.27 -31.42 26.03
CA ALA A 734 15.70 -31.52 24.69
C ALA A 734 14.23 -31.98 24.72
N SER A 735 13.92 -33.00 25.53
CA SER A 735 12.56 -33.54 25.71
C SER A 735 11.56 -32.51 26.23
N ILE A 736 11.98 -31.65 27.16
CA ILE A 736 11.14 -30.58 27.72
C ILE A 736 10.78 -29.54 26.65
N ILE A 737 11.70 -29.29 25.70
CA ILE A 737 11.57 -28.22 24.71
C ILE A 737 10.84 -28.69 23.45
N PHE A 738 11.04 -29.94 23.00
CA PHE A 738 10.41 -30.43 21.77
C PHE A 738 8.87 -30.30 21.81
N PRO A 739 8.25 -29.62 20.83
CA PRO A 739 6.80 -29.53 20.74
C PRO A 739 6.19 -30.85 20.26
N GLU A 740 6.89 -31.56 19.39
CA GLU A 740 6.42 -32.81 18.80
C GLU A 740 6.53 -33.98 19.78
N LYS A 741 5.43 -34.72 19.93
CA LYS A 741 5.35 -35.87 20.84
C LYS A 741 6.41 -36.92 20.50
N CYS A 742 6.63 -37.21 19.22
CA CYS A 742 7.61 -38.19 18.75
C CYS A 742 9.02 -37.88 19.29
N MET A 743 9.56 -36.69 18.98
CA MET A 743 10.92 -36.30 19.39
C MET A 743 11.05 -36.07 20.89
N LYS A 744 9.98 -35.62 21.55
CA LYS A 744 9.94 -35.51 23.01
C LYS A 744 10.12 -36.86 23.70
N GLN A 745 9.41 -37.88 23.22
CA GLN A 745 9.47 -39.24 23.76
C GLN A 745 10.80 -39.92 23.41
N LEU A 746 11.33 -39.72 22.19
CA LEU A 746 12.67 -40.18 21.81
C LEU A 746 13.74 -39.62 22.76
N SER A 747 13.73 -38.30 22.96
CA SER A 747 14.70 -37.61 23.82
C SER A 747 14.60 -38.11 25.27
N LEU A 748 13.39 -38.31 25.79
CA LEU A 748 13.22 -38.84 27.15
C LEU A 748 13.69 -40.30 27.25
N GLY A 749 13.40 -41.12 26.25
CA GLY A 749 13.90 -42.49 26.14
C GLY A 749 15.42 -42.54 26.17
N ASN A 750 16.08 -41.68 25.39
CA ASN A 750 17.54 -41.54 25.36
C ASN A 750 18.10 -41.07 26.71
N SER A 751 17.45 -40.10 27.35
CA SER A 751 17.84 -39.63 28.68
C SER A 751 17.86 -40.76 29.70
N LEU A 752 16.79 -41.55 29.77
CA LEU A 752 16.67 -42.68 30.68
C LEU A 752 17.69 -43.79 30.36
N TYR A 753 17.95 -44.02 29.07
CA TYR A 753 18.95 -45.00 28.64
C TYR A 753 20.37 -44.58 29.02
N CYS A 754 20.75 -43.31 28.83
CA CYS A 754 22.02 -42.77 29.30
C CYS A 754 22.16 -42.84 30.82
N SER A 755 21.06 -42.62 31.55
CA SER A 755 21.04 -42.86 33.00
C SER A 755 21.28 -44.33 33.34
N ALA A 756 20.75 -45.27 32.56
CA ALA A 756 21.03 -46.70 32.74
C ALA A 756 22.51 -47.04 32.48
N LEU A 757 23.13 -46.47 31.43
CA LEU A 757 24.57 -46.60 31.13
C LEU A 757 25.44 -46.10 32.29
N LYS A 758 25.12 -44.93 32.85
CA LYS A 758 25.78 -44.39 34.05
C LYS A 758 25.74 -45.37 35.23
N TYR A 759 24.54 -45.87 35.57
CA TYR A 759 24.40 -46.82 36.68
C TYR A 759 25.03 -48.17 36.37
N GLY A 760 25.09 -48.59 35.10
CA GLY A 760 25.83 -49.76 34.65
C GLY A 760 27.31 -49.66 35.01
N SER A 761 27.93 -48.50 34.81
CA SER A 761 29.32 -48.32 35.22
C SER A 761 29.53 -48.36 36.75
N TYR A 762 28.59 -47.84 37.54
CA TYR A 762 28.65 -47.98 39.00
C TYR A 762 28.44 -49.43 39.45
N PHE A 763 27.58 -50.17 38.76
CA PHE A 763 27.39 -51.60 38.98
C PHE A 763 28.68 -52.39 38.73
N ASP A 764 29.44 -52.03 37.69
CA ASP A 764 30.72 -52.68 37.36
C ASP A 764 31.83 -52.35 38.35
N LYS A 765 31.87 -51.09 38.85
CA LYS A 765 32.88 -50.63 39.82
C LYS A 765 32.65 -51.16 41.23
N SER A 766 31.41 -51.43 41.63
CA SER A 766 31.12 -51.92 42.98
C SER A 766 31.50 -53.39 43.10
N ILE A 767 32.05 -53.78 44.26
CA ILE A 767 32.26 -55.20 44.63
C ILE A 767 31.27 -55.64 45.71
N ASP A 768 30.49 -54.70 46.28
CA ASP A 768 29.48 -54.98 47.29
C ASP A 768 28.19 -55.47 46.65
N PHE A 769 27.71 -56.63 47.12
CA PHE A 769 26.54 -57.29 46.54
C PHE A 769 25.24 -56.50 46.75
N ASN A 770 25.09 -55.80 47.88
CA ASN A 770 23.88 -55.03 48.19
C ASN A 770 23.82 -53.74 47.35
N GLU A 771 24.97 -53.08 47.15
CA GLU A 771 25.10 -51.96 46.22
C GLU A 771 24.80 -52.38 44.78
N LYS A 772 25.36 -53.50 44.31
CA LYS A 772 25.04 -54.06 43.00
C LYS A 772 23.54 -54.35 42.85
N SER A 773 22.89 -54.90 43.87
CA SER A 773 21.44 -55.15 43.87
C SER A 773 20.62 -53.87 43.72
N ASN A 774 21.04 -52.79 44.38
CA ASN A 774 20.39 -51.49 44.27
C ASN A 774 20.58 -50.86 42.88
N PHE A 775 21.80 -50.92 42.33
CA PHE A 775 22.05 -50.45 40.96
C PHE A 775 21.29 -51.28 39.92
N TYR A 776 21.21 -52.59 40.10
CA TYR A 776 20.44 -53.46 39.21
C TYR A 776 18.97 -53.05 39.12
N LYS A 777 18.31 -52.84 40.26
CA LYS A 777 16.91 -52.38 40.31
C LYS A 777 16.71 -51.05 39.58
N LYS A 778 17.66 -50.12 39.71
CA LYS A 778 17.63 -48.82 39.03
C LYS A 778 17.79 -48.99 37.51
N ILE A 779 18.82 -49.69 37.06
CA ILE A 779 19.09 -49.96 35.64
C ILE A 779 17.87 -50.59 34.97
N LYS A 780 17.32 -51.65 35.58
CA LYS A 780 16.12 -52.32 35.10
C LYS A 780 14.93 -51.38 34.92
N THR A 781 14.69 -50.52 35.92
CA THR A 781 13.58 -49.56 35.86
C THR A 781 13.79 -48.56 34.73
N LEU A 782 14.99 -47.98 34.65
CA LEU A 782 15.34 -46.99 33.62
C LEU A 782 15.25 -47.55 32.20
N LEU A 783 15.75 -48.76 31.95
CA LEU A 783 15.67 -49.40 30.62
C LEU A 783 14.23 -49.72 30.20
N ARG A 784 13.39 -50.20 31.14
CA ARG A 784 11.97 -50.46 30.87
C ARG A 784 11.18 -49.18 30.65
N GLU A 785 11.48 -48.12 31.39
CA GLU A 785 10.89 -46.80 31.14
C GLU A 785 11.38 -46.21 29.82
N SER A 786 12.65 -46.36 29.47
CA SER A 786 13.20 -45.98 28.17
C SER A 786 12.47 -46.69 27.02
N SER A 787 12.30 -48.02 27.13
CA SER A 787 11.49 -48.83 26.21
C SER A 787 10.07 -48.30 26.04
N LYS A 788 9.38 -48.00 27.14
CA LYS A 788 8.03 -47.43 27.12
C LYS A 788 7.99 -46.08 26.40
N ASN A 789 8.97 -45.21 26.63
CA ASN A 789 9.04 -43.90 25.96
C ASN A 789 9.30 -44.05 24.46
N TYR A 790 10.22 -44.94 24.03
CA TYR A 790 10.40 -45.23 22.60
C TYR A 790 9.11 -45.74 21.95
N GLN A 791 8.37 -46.64 22.63
CA GLN A 791 7.07 -47.12 22.15
C GLN A 791 6.04 -45.98 22.03
N LEU A 792 5.95 -45.09 23.03
CA LEU A 792 5.07 -43.92 23.00
C LEU A 792 5.46 -42.90 21.90
N GLY A 793 6.73 -42.91 21.49
CA GLY A 793 7.27 -42.13 20.38
C GLY A 793 7.08 -42.78 19.00
N GLY A 794 6.61 -44.03 18.92
CA GLY A 794 6.44 -44.77 17.66
C GLY A 794 7.67 -45.57 17.21
N PHE A 795 8.70 -45.68 18.05
CA PHE A 795 9.95 -46.39 17.76
C PHE A 795 9.86 -47.84 18.26
N GLU A 796 9.06 -48.68 17.59
CA GLU A 796 8.73 -50.03 18.07
C GLU A 796 9.93 -50.97 18.17
N HIS A 797 10.79 -51.00 17.15
CA HIS A 797 11.99 -51.84 17.17
C HIS A 797 12.94 -51.45 18.32
N ASP A 798 13.05 -50.17 18.62
CA ASP A 798 13.97 -49.67 19.65
C ASP A 798 13.39 -49.79 21.06
N ALA A 799 12.07 -49.69 21.18
CA ALA A 799 11.38 -50.08 22.40
C ALA A 799 11.66 -51.55 22.73
N GLN A 800 11.61 -52.42 21.72
CA GLN A 800 11.93 -53.84 21.88
C GLN A 800 13.41 -54.06 22.19
N TRP A 801 14.33 -53.31 21.57
CA TRP A 801 15.75 -53.31 21.92
C TRP A 801 15.98 -52.99 23.40
N ALA A 802 15.47 -51.84 23.87
CA ALA A 802 15.68 -51.43 25.27
C ALA A 802 15.07 -52.43 26.27
N LEU A 803 13.94 -53.06 25.91
CA LEU A 803 13.34 -54.13 26.69
C LEU A 803 14.21 -55.41 26.67
N ALA A 804 14.75 -55.77 25.51
CA ALA A 804 15.64 -56.91 25.35
C ALA A 804 16.92 -56.71 26.18
N THR A 805 17.54 -55.53 26.13
CA THR A 805 18.68 -55.15 26.98
C THR A 805 18.36 -55.27 28.47
N SER A 806 17.20 -54.75 28.91
CA SER A 806 16.74 -54.97 30.30
C SER A 806 16.58 -56.45 30.65
N THR A 807 16.18 -57.28 29.68
CA THR A 807 15.91 -58.71 29.88
C THR A 807 17.21 -59.52 29.93
N VAL A 808 18.22 -59.17 29.12
CA VAL A 808 19.58 -59.73 29.27
C VAL A 808 20.12 -59.39 30.65
N PHE A 809 19.94 -58.14 31.09
CA PHE A 809 20.40 -57.71 32.40
C PHE A 809 19.69 -58.44 33.55
N ASP A 810 18.39 -58.74 33.41
CA ASP A 810 17.66 -59.63 34.33
C ASP A 810 18.30 -61.03 34.40
N GLY A 811 18.70 -61.59 33.24
CA GLY A 811 19.40 -62.87 33.15
C GLY A 811 20.78 -62.85 33.83
N ILE A 812 21.60 -61.84 33.55
CA ILE A 812 22.93 -61.67 34.13
C ILE A 812 22.87 -61.46 35.64
N TRP A 813 21.89 -60.71 36.13
CA TRP A 813 21.70 -60.58 37.58
C TRP A 813 21.46 -61.95 38.24
N GLN A 814 20.66 -62.84 37.63
CA GLN A 814 20.47 -64.19 38.16
C GLN A 814 21.77 -65.01 38.14
N LEU A 815 22.64 -64.82 37.15
CA LEU A 815 23.96 -65.45 37.13
C LEU A 815 24.82 -64.99 38.30
N ILE A 816 24.87 -63.69 38.56
CA ILE A 816 25.59 -63.12 39.70
C ILE A 816 24.99 -63.60 41.04
N GLN A 817 23.66 -63.80 41.14
CA GLN A 817 23.04 -64.43 42.31
C GLN A 817 23.53 -65.88 42.49
N SER A 818 23.59 -66.64 41.40
CA SER A 818 24.00 -68.06 41.43
C SER A 818 25.44 -68.27 41.87
N ASP A 819 26.35 -67.35 41.53
CA ASP A 819 27.75 -67.41 41.93
C ASP A 819 27.98 -67.08 43.41
N ASN A 820 27.06 -66.33 44.02
CA ASN A 820 27.08 -66.02 45.45
C ASN A 820 26.26 -66.99 46.31
N GLU A 821 25.55 -67.95 45.70
CA GLU A 821 24.72 -68.94 46.39
C GLU A 821 25.50 -70.22 46.68
N ILE A 822 25.42 -70.68 47.93
CA ILE A 822 26.14 -71.86 48.44
C ILE A 822 25.26 -73.11 48.34
N ASP A 823 23.93 -72.94 48.44
CA ASP A 823 22.99 -74.05 48.29
C ASP A 823 22.86 -74.48 46.82
N PHE A 824 23.24 -75.73 46.53
CA PHE A 824 23.25 -76.27 45.17
C PHE A 824 21.87 -76.29 44.51
N SER A 825 20.79 -76.50 45.27
CA SER A 825 19.43 -76.51 44.73
C SER A 825 19.00 -75.11 44.32
N ARG A 826 19.27 -74.10 45.16
CA ARG A 826 18.97 -72.69 44.86
C ARG A 826 19.86 -72.14 43.75
N LYS A 827 21.13 -72.51 43.73
CA LYS A 827 22.06 -72.18 42.64
C LYS A 827 21.51 -72.65 41.28
N ASN A 828 21.07 -73.90 41.18
CA ASN A 828 20.45 -74.42 39.96
C ASN A 828 19.13 -73.73 39.60
N GLN A 829 18.34 -73.28 40.57
CA GLN A 829 17.14 -72.48 40.31
C GLN A 829 17.51 -71.14 39.66
N TYR A 830 18.53 -70.44 40.17
CA TYR A 830 19.00 -69.19 39.58
C TYR A 830 19.53 -69.36 38.15
N LEU A 831 20.31 -70.42 37.87
CA LEU A 831 20.82 -70.72 36.52
C LEU A 831 19.69 -71.02 35.52
N ASN A 832 18.65 -71.75 35.94
CA ASN A 832 17.47 -72.01 35.11
C ASN A 832 16.68 -70.74 34.79
N ILE A 833 16.48 -69.86 35.79
CA ILE A 833 15.81 -68.57 35.59
C ILE A 833 16.65 -67.68 34.67
N ALA A 834 17.97 -67.63 34.85
CA ALA A 834 18.90 -66.91 33.97
C ALA A 834 18.75 -67.35 32.51
N THR A 835 18.78 -68.66 32.27
CA THR A 835 18.62 -69.26 30.94
C THR A 835 17.30 -68.85 30.28
N ASN A 836 16.21 -68.83 31.03
CA ASN A 836 14.90 -68.39 30.52
C ASN A 836 14.90 -66.92 30.12
N TYR A 837 15.48 -66.03 30.93
CA TYR A 837 15.60 -64.61 30.59
C TYR A 837 16.49 -64.39 29.36
N LEU A 838 17.64 -65.05 29.27
CA LEU A 838 18.53 -64.92 28.11
C LEU A 838 17.88 -65.42 26.82
N ASN A 839 17.18 -66.56 26.85
CA ASN A 839 16.39 -67.04 25.70
C ASN A 839 15.24 -66.08 25.33
N SER A 840 14.57 -65.50 26.34
CA SER A 840 13.55 -64.47 26.10
C SER A 840 14.15 -63.21 25.46
N ALA A 841 15.35 -62.81 25.86
CA ALA A 841 16.05 -61.67 25.28
C ALA A 841 16.44 -61.90 23.82
N ILE A 842 16.91 -63.11 23.46
CA ILE A 842 17.17 -63.49 22.06
C ILE A 842 15.92 -63.28 21.21
N ASN A 843 14.76 -63.78 21.66
CA ASN A 843 13.49 -63.61 20.93
C ASN A 843 13.10 -62.13 20.78
N LEU A 844 13.40 -61.29 21.77
CA LEU A 844 13.10 -59.85 21.73
C LEU A 844 14.05 -59.11 20.76
N PHE A 845 15.35 -59.43 20.76
CA PHE A 845 16.29 -58.85 19.79
C PHE A 845 16.01 -59.30 18.36
N GLU A 846 15.63 -60.56 18.14
CA GLU A 846 15.21 -61.05 16.82
C GLU A 846 13.96 -60.31 16.31
N LYS A 847 12.95 -60.10 17.16
CA LYS A 847 11.76 -59.31 16.81
C LYS A 847 12.08 -57.84 16.54
N ALA A 848 13.09 -57.31 17.21
CA ALA A 848 13.59 -55.95 17.01
C ALA A 848 14.51 -55.80 15.78
N GLY A 849 14.85 -56.91 15.09
CA GLY A 849 15.71 -56.90 13.91
C GLY A 849 17.22 -56.90 14.19
N TYR A 850 17.64 -57.13 15.44
CA TYR A 850 19.04 -57.10 15.87
C TYR A 850 19.60 -58.52 16.05
N THR A 851 19.81 -59.22 14.93
CA THR A 851 20.23 -60.63 14.93
C THR A 851 21.64 -60.86 15.46
N ASP A 852 22.53 -59.87 15.33
CA ASP A 852 23.94 -59.99 15.71
C ASP A 852 24.11 -60.13 17.23
N LYS A 853 23.16 -59.60 18.01
CA LYS A 853 23.13 -59.73 19.48
C LYS A 853 22.85 -61.11 19.99
N LYS A 854 22.40 -62.02 19.11
CA LYS A 854 22.24 -63.43 19.46
C LYS A 854 23.58 -64.08 19.80
N GLU A 855 24.65 -63.74 19.07
CA GLU A 855 25.98 -64.31 19.30
C GLU A 855 26.57 -63.87 20.64
N ASP A 856 26.33 -62.63 21.05
CA ASP A 856 26.74 -62.11 22.35
C ASP A 856 26.01 -62.81 23.50
N ILE A 857 24.71 -63.08 23.35
CA ILE A 857 23.93 -63.79 24.38
C ILE A 857 24.28 -65.28 24.45
N PHE A 858 24.65 -65.90 23.32
CA PHE A 858 25.09 -67.30 23.31
C PHE A 858 26.34 -67.53 24.15
N LYS A 859 27.26 -66.56 24.23
CA LYS A 859 28.44 -66.64 25.11
C LYS A 859 28.02 -66.86 26.57
N TYR A 860 27.00 -66.15 27.04
CA TYR A 860 26.48 -66.33 28.41
C TYR A 860 25.78 -67.68 28.59
N LEU A 861 25.01 -68.13 27.59
CA LEU A 861 24.38 -69.45 27.63
C LEU A 861 25.41 -70.60 27.63
N GLU A 862 26.55 -70.44 26.97
CA GLU A 862 27.67 -71.40 27.01
C GLU A 862 28.42 -71.35 28.35
N MET A 863 28.59 -70.17 28.95
CA MET A 863 29.17 -70.03 30.30
C MET A 863 28.33 -70.77 31.36
N ILE A 864 27.00 -70.68 31.27
CA ILE A 864 26.07 -71.42 32.14
C ILE A 864 26.27 -72.93 31.98
N LYS A 865 26.40 -73.43 30.74
CA LYS A 865 26.61 -74.85 30.45
C LYS A 865 27.96 -75.39 30.93
N ALA A 866 28.97 -74.52 31.00
CA ALA A 866 30.33 -74.90 31.35
C ALA A 866 30.69 -74.69 32.84
N GLU A 867 29.73 -74.24 33.67
CA GLU A 867 29.92 -73.96 35.11
C GLU A 867 31.13 -73.07 35.46
N LYS A 868 31.44 -72.07 34.61
CA LYS A 868 32.57 -71.15 34.82
C LYS A 868 32.20 -70.00 35.76
N ALA A 869 33.17 -69.49 36.55
CA ALA A 869 33.00 -68.29 37.38
C ALA A 869 32.66 -67.06 36.51
N ILE A 870 31.67 -66.27 36.91
CA ILE A 870 31.04 -65.25 36.08
C ILE A 870 31.40 -63.86 36.60
N LEU A 871 32.43 -63.28 36.00
CA LEU A 871 32.64 -61.82 36.02
C LEU A 871 31.99 -61.25 34.77
N THR A 872 30.89 -60.52 34.95
CA THR A 872 30.14 -59.88 33.84
C THR A 872 30.08 -58.39 34.04
N SER A 873 30.44 -57.65 33.00
CA SER A 873 30.24 -56.19 32.93
C SER A 873 28.82 -55.87 32.48
N ALA A 874 28.16 -54.95 33.17
CA ALA A 874 26.91 -54.33 32.78
C ALA A 874 27.09 -53.41 31.56
N LEU A 875 28.26 -52.78 31.41
CA LEU A 875 28.56 -51.94 30.25
C LEU A 875 28.72 -52.74 28.95
N GLU A 876 29.25 -53.97 29.01
CA GLU A 876 29.28 -54.89 27.84
C GLU A 876 27.88 -55.30 27.35
N VAL A 877 26.86 -55.11 28.19
CA VAL A 877 25.48 -55.57 27.94
C VAL A 877 24.57 -54.41 27.56
N ILE A 878 24.76 -53.27 28.23
CA ILE A 878 24.03 -52.04 27.97
C ILE A 878 24.84 -51.28 26.93
N GLU A 879 24.64 -51.59 25.66
CA GLU A 879 25.22 -50.80 24.57
C GLU A 879 24.28 -49.68 24.15
N LYS A 880 24.86 -48.63 23.57
CA LYS A 880 24.13 -47.54 22.91
C LYS A 880 23.16 -48.10 21.84
N PRO A 881 21.85 -47.79 21.89
CA PRO A 881 20.89 -48.27 20.90
C PRO A 881 21.08 -47.53 19.58
N ALA A 882 20.84 -48.18 18.44
CA ALA A 882 20.99 -47.55 17.12
C ALA A 882 20.11 -46.30 16.94
N ILE A 883 18.91 -46.27 17.53
CA ILE A 883 18.01 -45.11 17.49
C ILE A 883 18.46 -43.93 18.36
N SER A 884 19.42 -44.14 19.27
CA SER A 884 19.84 -43.08 20.19
C SER A 884 20.24 -41.82 19.42
N ALA A 885 20.82 -41.99 18.24
CA ALA A 885 21.22 -40.93 17.33
C ALA A 885 20.16 -40.55 16.28
N SER A 886 18.88 -40.94 16.38
CA SER A 886 17.87 -40.73 15.32
C SER A 886 17.51 -39.26 15.07
N SER A 887 17.31 -38.90 13.80
CA SER A 887 16.82 -37.57 13.35
C SER A 887 15.52 -37.68 12.58
N ILE A 888 14.79 -38.80 12.68
CA ILE A 888 13.61 -39.01 11.84
C ILE A 888 12.54 -37.91 12.03
N GLY A 889 12.50 -37.29 13.21
CA GLY A 889 11.67 -36.12 13.51
C GLY A 889 12.44 -34.78 13.57
N ILE A 890 13.68 -34.73 13.10
CA ILE A 890 14.36 -33.46 12.82
C ILE A 890 14.03 -33.11 11.37
N SER A 891 13.23 -32.06 11.22
CA SER A 891 12.92 -31.47 9.92
C SER A 891 13.54 -30.07 9.86
N ALA A 892 13.78 -29.58 8.65
CA ALA A 892 14.04 -28.17 8.46
C ALA A 892 12.81 -27.38 8.96
N PRO A 893 12.96 -26.36 9.82
CA PRO A 893 11.83 -25.50 10.14
C PRO A 893 11.40 -24.75 8.89
N SER A 894 10.16 -24.27 8.77
CA SER A 894 9.83 -23.26 7.76
C SER A 894 10.63 -21.98 8.04
N CYS A 895 11.22 -21.28 7.06
CA CYS A 895 11.85 -19.99 7.33
C CYS A 895 10.82 -18.88 7.13
N PRO A 896 10.39 -18.14 8.16
CA PRO A 896 9.30 -17.16 8.02
C PRO A 896 9.74 -15.84 7.38
N VAL A 897 10.90 -15.78 6.74
CA VAL A 897 11.54 -14.51 6.39
C VAL A 897 11.38 -14.15 4.90
N GLU A 898 10.91 -15.05 4.03
CA GLU A 898 10.77 -14.74 2.59
C GLU A 898 9.38 -14.21 2.23
N ILE A 899 9.30 -13.03 1.60
CA ILE A 899 8.04 -12.49 1.03
C ILE A 899 8.21 -12.03 -0.41
N SER A 900 7.12 -12.06 -1.18
CA SER A 900 7.08 -11.58 -2.56
C SER A 900 7.29 -10.07 -2.68
N SER A 901 7.72 -9.62 -3.87
CA SER A 901 7.72 -8.19 -4.20
C SER A 901 6.33 -7.58 -4.00
N SER A 902 6.32 -6.41 -3.38
CA SER A 902 5.08 -5.65 -3.17
C SER A 902 4.64 -4.96 -4.46
N VAL A 903 3.34 -5.00 -4.72
CA VAL A 903 2.73 -4.22 -5.81
C VAL A 903 2.64 -2.74 -5.42
N ASN A 904 2.89 -1.86 -6.39
CA ASN A 904 2.68 -0.42 -6.23
C ASN A 904 1.20 -0.09 -6.45
N ILE A 905 0.46 0.13 -5.37
CA ILE A 905 -0.98 0.40 -5.38
C ILE A 905 -1.31 1.63 -6.25
N SER A 906 -0.53 2.71 -6.16
CA SER A 906 -0.77 3.93 -6.94
C SER A 906 -0.57 3.71 -8.44
N GLU A 907 0.43 2.92 -8.84
CA GLU A 907 0.63 2.56 -10.26
C GLU A 907 -0.54 1.70 -10.78
N MET A 908 -1.02 0.74 -9.97
CA MET A 908 -2.14 -0.13 -10.34
C MET A 908 -3.46 0.63 -10.42
N GLN A 909 -3.68 1.60 -9.54
CA GLN A 909 -4.81 2.52 -9.62
C GLN A 909 -4.80 3.31 -10.93
N GLN A 910 -3.65 3.80 -11.37
CA GLN A 910 -3.52 4.47 -12.68
C GLN A 910 -3.81 3.53 -13.86
N HIS A 911 -3.45 2.25 -13.75
CA HIS A 911 -3.77 1.26 -14.77
C HIS A 911 -5.27 0.97 -14.86
N ASP A 912 -5.95 0.83 -13.71
CA ASP A 912 -7.41 0.66 -13.67
C ASP A 912 -8.14 1.88 -14.24
N LEU A 913 -7.70 3.09 -13.89
CA LEU A 913 -8.26 4.33 -14.44
C LEU A 913 -8.14 4.43 -15.96
N LYS A 914 -7.02 3.96 -16.54
CA LYS A 914 -6.84 3.92 -18.00
C LYS A 914 -7.68 2.83 -18.66
N ALA A 915 -7.78 1.66 -18.05
CA ALA A 915 -8.63 0.58 -18.54
C ALA A 915 -10.11 1.02 -18.56
N GLU A 916 -10.56 1.75 -17.55
CA GLU A 916 -11.88 2.35 -17.49
C GLU A 916 -12.13 3.31 -18.66
N SER A 917 -11.17 4.20 -18.98
CA SER A 917 -11.25 5.08 -20.15
C SER A 917 -11.35 4.29 -21.46
N GLU A 918 -10.55 3.23 -21.64
CA GLU A 918 -10.56 2.39 -22.83
C GLU A 918 -11.88 1.62 -22.99
N LEU A 919 -12.52 1.17 -21.91
CA LEU A 919 -13.80 0.47 -21.96
C LEU A 919 -14.98 1.39 -22.29
N ASN A 920 -14.91 2.66 -21.87
CA ASN A 920 -15.97 3.66 -22.04
C ASN A 920 -15.62 4.69 -23.13
N TRP A 921 -14.84 4.31 -24.13
CA TRP A 921 -14.35 5.20 -25.19
C TRP A 921 -15.48 5.92 -25.94
N GLN A 922 -16.68 5.31 -26.05
CA GLN A 922 -17.85 5.92 -26.70
C GLN A 922 -18.24 7.24 -26.05
N LYS A 923 -18.04 7.36 -24.73
CA LYS A 923 -18.35 8.59 -23.97
C LYS A 923 -17.22 9.63 -24.04
N ARG A 924 -16.22 9.41 -24.89
CA ARG A 924 -14.99 10.22 -25.00
C ARG A 924 -14.76 10.77 -26.41
N ILE A 925 -15.64 10.46 -27.37
CA ILE A 925 -15.54 10.92 -28.75
C ILE A 925 -16.55 12.02 -29.01
N HIS A 926 -16.18 13.00 -29.84
CA HIS A 926 -17.01 14.17 -30.09
C HIS A 926 -17.38 14.31 -31.58
N HIS A 927 -16.41 14.22 -32.49
CA HIS A 927 -16.65 14.41 -33.93
C HIS A 927 -15.61 13.64 -34.76
N LEU A 928 -16.05 12.99 -35.82
CA LEU A 928 -15.21 12.37 -36.85
C LEU A 928 -15.26 13.17 -38.15
N TYR A 929 -14.10 13.41 -38.76
CA TYR A 929 -13.96 13.99 -40.10
C TYR A 929 -13.19 13.02 -41.00
N LEU A 930 -13.60 12.93 -42.25
CA LEU A 930 -12.95 12.17 -43.32
C LEU A 930 -12.64 13.10 -44.48
N PHE A 931 -11.40 13.09 -44.94
CA PHE A 931 -10.94 13.97 -46.02
C PHE A 931 -9.86 13.31 -46.85
N ILE A 932 -9.74 13.75 -48.09
CA ILE A 932 -8.74 13.29 -49.06
C ILE A 932 -7.52 14.23 -49.09
N PRO A 933 -6.39 13.82 -49.72
CA PRO A 933 -5.24 14.69 -49.93
C PRO A 933 -5.64 16.05 -50.53
N GLY A 934 -5.11 17.14 -49.96
CA GLY A 934 -5.54 18.50 -50.29
C GLY A 934 -6.58 19.08 -49.33
N GLY A 935 -7.08 18.30 -48.37
CA GLY A 935 -7.92 18.78 -47.27
C GLY A 935 -9.41 18.90 -47.61
N THR A 936 -9.87 18.31 -48.71
CA THR A 936 -11.30 18.28 -49.07
C THR A 936 -12.05 17.31 -48.16
N CYS A 937 -12.96 17.84 -47.34
CA CYS A 937 -13.88 17.02 -46.54
C CYS A 937 -14.81 16.21 -47.46
N ILE A 938 -14.82 14.90 -47.29
CA ILE A 938 -15.72 13.99 -48.02
C ILE A 938 -16.88 13.50 -47.14
N TYR A 939 -16.71 13.49 -45.82
CA TYR A 939 -17.75 13.10 -44.85
C TYR A 939 -17.37 13.54 -43.44
N ASP A 940 -18.35 13.89 -42.61
CA ASP A 940 -18.17 14.13 -41.17
C ASP A 940 -19.35 13.61 -40.36
N HIS A 941 -19.12 13.32 -39.07
CA HIS A 941 -20.13 12.78 -38.17
C HIS A 941 -19.95 13.25 -36.72
N PRO A 942 -20.91 13.99 -36.15
CA PRO A 942 -20.92 14.36 -34.74
C PRO A 942 -21.46 13.20 -33.88
N PHE A 943 -20.78 12.87 -32.78
CA PHE A 943 -21.18 11.81 -31.84
C PHE A 943 -21.96 12.32 -30.62
N GLU A 944 -21.75 13.59 -30.23
CA GLU A 944 -22.48 14.25 -29.13
C GLU A 944 -23.14 15.55 -29.61
N SER A 945 -24.39 15.77 -29.23
CA SER A 945 -25.16 17.00 -29.55
C SER A 945 -25.17 18.05 -28.42
N GLU A 946 -24.63 17.77 -27.23
CA GLU A 946 -24.89 18.59 -26.02
C GLU A 946 -23.67 19.21 -25.31
N VAL A 947 -22.43 18.98 -25.73
CA VAL A 947 -21.24 19.40 -24.94
C VAL A 947 -20.33 20.40 -25.64
N MET A 948 -20.50 20.60 -26.94
CA MET A 948 -19.82 21.67 -27.65
C MET A 948 -20.80 22.31 -28.62
N ASP A 949 -21.31 23.49 -28.25
CA ASP A 949 -21.64 24.51 -29.25
C ASP A 949 -20.33 24.92 -29.92
N ILE A 950 -19.74 24.01 -30.71
CA ILE A 950 -18.91 24.45 -31.83
C ILE A 950 -19.93 25.16 -32.71
N GLU A 951 -20.00 26.49 -32.64
CA GLU A 951 -20.59 27.30 -33.72
C GLU A 951 -20.24 26.61 -35.02
N SER A 952 -21.21 26.33 -35.89
CA SER A 952 -21.05 25.43 -37.04
C SER A 952 -19.88 25.81 -37.96
N ILE A 953 -18.65 25.43 -37.58
CA ILE A 953 -17.45 25.62 -38.39
C ILE A 953 -17.60 24.62 -39.52
N SER A 954 -17.53 25.10 -40.77
CA SER A 954 -17.67 24.22 -41.92
C SER A 954 -16.62 23.10 -41.87
N ALA A 955 -17.04 21.85 -42.04
CA ALA A 955 -16.14 20.69 -42.04
C ALA A 955 -14.98 20.84 -43.04
N SER A 956 -15.20 21.51 -44.16
CA SER A 956 -14.17 21.85 -45.16
C SER A 956 -13.07 22.76 -44.61
N LEU A 957 -13.39 23.70 -43.72
CA LEU A 957 -12.40 24.57 -43.08
C LEU A 957 -11.55 23.78 -42.08
N VAL A 958 -12.18 22.92 -41.28
CA VAL A 958 -11.49 22.07 -40.30
C VAL A 958 -10.50 21.14 -41.00
N THR A 959 -10.96 20.41 -42.01
CA THR A 959 -10.14 19.44 -42.76
C THR A 959 -9.03 20.10 -43.58
N GLY A 960 -9.32 21.23 -44.24
CA GLY A 960 -8.30 22.05 -44.91
C GLY A 960 -7.23 22.57 -43.95
N GLY A 961 -7.64 23.03 -42.76
CA GLY A 961 -6.73 23.48 -41.71
C GLY A 961 -5.84 22.36 -41.16
N LEU A 962 -6.41 21.18 -40.89
CA LEU A 962 -5.66 20.01 -40.41
C LEU A 962 -4.60 19.55 -41.42
N GLU A 963 -4.93 19.53 -42.71
CA GLU A 963 -3.99 19.18 -43.77
C GLU A 963 -2.84 20.20 -43.86
N GLY A 964 -3.17 21.50 -43.80
CA GLY A 964 -2.17 22.57 -43.77
C GLY A 964 -1.21 22.46 -42.59
N ILE A 965 -1.72 22.20 -41.37
CA ILE A 965 -0.90 21.99 -40.17
C ILE A 965 -0.01 20.76 -40.32
N SER A 966 -0.56 19.65 -40.84
CA SER A 966 0.19 18.41 -41.04
C SER A 966 1.37 18.60 -42.00
N ASN A 967 1.15 19.31 -43.12
CA ASN A 967 2.18 19.61 -44.11
C ASN A 967 3.25 20.56 -43.53
N MET A 968 2.82 21.62 -42.84
CA MET A 968 3.76 22.56 -42.20
C MET A 968 4.67 21.87 -41.17
N ILE A 969 4.11 21.00 -40.32
CA ILE A 969 4.92 20.27 -39.32
C ILE A 969 5.89 19.28 -40.00
N GLN A 970 5.47 18.61 -41.06
CA GLN A 970 6.34 17.71 -41.83
C GLN A 970 7.52 18.47 -42.44
N GLU A 971 7.26 19.62 -43.07
CA GLU A 971 8.30 20.50 -43.65
C GLU A 971 9.27 21.01 -42.58
N LEU A 972 8.75 21.49 -41.44
CA LEU A 972 9.57 22.02 -40.35
C LEU A 972 10.44 20.95 -39.68
N THR A 973 9.91 19.74 -39.51
CA THR A 973 10.63 18.65 -38.82
C THR A 973 11.54 17.85 -39.76
N LYS A 974 11.43 18.05 -41.09
CA LYS A 974 12.12 17.25 -42.13
C LYS A 974 11.92 15.75 -41.95
N LYS A 975 10.80 15.33 -41.37
CA LYS A 975 10.44 13.92 -41.19
C LYS A 975 9.43 13.53 -42.25
N GLU A 976 9.64 12.37 -42.87
CA GLU A 976 8.69 11.78 -43.83
C GLU A 976 7.40 11.27 -43.17
N THR A 977 7.37 11.19 -41.83
CA THR A 977 6.20 10.67 -41.09
C THR A 977 5.11 11.74 -40.96
N LYS A 978 3.91 11.43 -41.46
CA LYS A 978 2.72 12.28 -41.29
C LYS A 978 2.32 12.46 -39.82
N LEU A 979 1.71 13.61 -39.52
CA LEU A 979 1.27 13.98 -38.18
C LEU A 979 0.13 13.06 -37.70
N LYS A 980 0.31 12.39 -36.56
CA LYS A 980 -0.70 11.45 -36.03
C LYS A 980 -1.57 11.99 -34.90
N ILE A 981 -1.09 13.01 -34.21
CA ILE A 981 -1.70 13.52 -32.98
C ILE A 981 -1.56 15.04 -32.99
N LEU A 982 -2.67 15.72 -32.77
CA LEU A 982 -2.69 17.09 -32.30
C LEU A 982 -3.34 17.09 -30.92
N GLU A 983 -2.58 17.49 -29.91
CA GLU A 983 -3.07 17.62 -28.53
C GLU A 983 -3.13 19.11 -28.20
N GLN A 984 -4.33 19.60 -27.92
CA GLN A 984 -4.56 20.92 -27.36
C GLN A 984 -5.38 20.76 -26.08
N GLU A 985 -4.69 20.87 -24.95
CA GLU A 985 -5.26 20.73 -23.61
C GLU A 985 -5.93 19.38 -23.34
N ASP A 986 -7.26 19.33 -23.34
CA ASP A 986 -8.13 18.18 -23.10
C ASP A 986 -8.85 17.71 -24.36
N ILE A 987 -8.58 18.35 -25.50
CA ILE A 987 -8.99 17.86 -26.82
C ILE A 987 -7.78 17.26 -27.52
N THR A 988 -7.94 16.00 -27.90
CA THR A 988 -7.01 15.27 -28.75
C THR A 988 -7.66 15.06 -30.10
N ILE A 989 -7.00 15.52 -31.16
CA ILE A 989 -7.35 15.15 -32.53
C ILE A 989 -6.44 13.99 -32.94
N LEU A 990 -7.04 12.82 -33.10
CA LEU A 990 -6.38 11.64 -33.59
C LEU A 990 -6.45 11.64 -35.11
N LEU A 991 -5.29 11.78 -35.75
CA LEU A 991 -5.14 11.62 -37.18
C LEU A 991 -4.68 10.20 -37.47
N GLU A 992 -5.38 9.53 -38.37
CA GLU A 992 -4.94 8.29 -38.98
C GLU A 992 -5.01 8.45 -40.51
N HIS A 993 -3.96 7.98 -41.19
CA HIS A 993 -3.80 8.17 -42.62
C HIS A 993 -3.85 6.82 -43.34
N GLY A 994 -4.74 6.70 -44.31
CA GLY A 994 -4.73 5.67 -45.33
C GLY A 994 -3.91 6.07 -46.55
N LYS A 995 -4.15 5.37 -47.65
CA LYS A 995 -3.56 5.67 -48.96
C LYS A 995 -4.17 6.94 -49.56
N ASP A 996 -5.49 7.03 -49.55
CA ASP A 996 -6.31 8.00 -50.27
C ASP A 996 -7.27 8.77 -49.32
N ILE A 997 -7.50 8.28 -48.10
CA ILE A 997 -8.34 8.93 -47.06
C ILE A 997 -7.51 9.22 -45.79
N THR A 998 -7.74 10.38 -45.18
CA THR A 998 -7.33 10.69 -43.80
C THR A 998 -8.57 10.81 -42.92
N ALA A 999 -8.54 10.17 -41.75
CA ALA A 999 -9.55 10.33 -40.71
C ALA A 999 -9.01 11.17 -39.56
N ALA A 1000 -9.78 12.17 -39.13
CA ALA A 1000 -9.54 12.94 -37.92
C ALA A 1000 -10.67 12.70 -36.92
N LEU A 1001 -10.33 12.22 -35.72
CA LEU A 1001 -11.30 12.05 -34.63
C LEU A 1001 -10.97 13.01 -33.49
N ILE A 1002 -11.94 13.83 -33.13
CA ILE A 1002 -11.91 14.70 -31.96
C ILE A 1002 -12.36 13.89 -30.74
N THR A 1003 -11.50 13.79 -29.72
CA THR A 1003 -11.73 13.00 -28.51
C THR A 1003 -11.10 13.65 -27.28
N GLU A 1004 -11.55 13.28 -26.07
CA GLU A 1004 -10.94 13.73 -24.81
C GLU A 1004 -9.53 13.16 -24.57
N GLU A 1005 -9.24 11.96 -25.08
CA GLU A 1005 -8.02 11.21 -24.75
C GLU A 1005 -7.49 10.41 -25.94
N ASN A 1006 -6.17 10.28 -26.04
CA ASN A 1006 -5.55 9.37 -27.00
C ASN A 1006 -5.68 7.91 -26.55
N LEU A 1007 -6.80 7.29 -26.93
CA LEU A 1007 -7.12 5.89 -26.62
C LEU A 1007 -6.71 4.95 -27.77
N GLU A 1008 -6.16 3.79 -27.44
CA GLU A 1008 -5.72 2.80 -28.43
C GLU A 1008 -6.93 2.19 -29.17
N THR A 1009 -8.04 1.98 -28.46
CA THR A 1009 -9.29 1.48 -29.05
C THR A 1009 -9.79 2.41 -30.16
N LEU A 1010 -9.70 3.73 -29.95
CA LEU A 1010 -10.09 4.73 -30.95
C LEU A 1010 -9.18 4.70 -32.17
N ARG A 1011 -7.86 4.55 -31.98
CA ARG A 1011 -6.91 4.41 -33.09
C ARG A 1011 -7.18 3.17 -33.93
N SER A 1012 -7.42 2.04 -33.27
CA SER A 1012 -7.76 0.80 -33.97
C SER A 1012 -9.05 0.95 -34.78
N LYS A 1013 -10.07 1.63 -34.23
CA LYS A 1013 -11.34 1.89 -34.92
C LYS A 1013 -11.17 2.86 -36.08
N LEU A 1014 -10.38 3.92 -35.95
CA LEU A 1014 -10.07 4.83 -37.06
C LEU A 1014 -9.36 4.11 -38.19
N LYS A 1015 -8.37 3.28 -37.87
CA LYS A 1015 -7.67 2.48 -38.87
C LYS A 1015 -8.62 1.51 -39.57
N GLN A 1016 -9.44 0.78 -38.82
CA GLN A 1016 -10.46 -0.12 -39.38
C GLN A 1016 -11.42 0.63 -40.30
N LEU A 1017 -11.84 1.84 -39.90
CA LEU A 1017 -12.72 2.67 -40.69
C LEU A 1017 -12.06 3.06 -42.02
N ILE A 1018 -10.82 3.55 -41.99
CA ILE A 1018 -10.07 3.89 -43.21
C ILE A 1018 -9.93 2.66 -44.12
N ASP A 1019 -9.51 1.52 -43.57
CA ASP A 1019 -9.30 0.28 -44.33
C ASP A 1019 -10.62 -0.20 -44.98
N GLU A 1020 -11.77 -0.07 -44.29
CA GLU A 1020 -13.09 -0.41 -44.85
C GLU A 1020 -13.55 0.60 -45.92
N LEU A 1021 -13.33 1.90 -45.71
CA LEU A 1021 -13.74 2.95 -46.64
C LEU A 1021 -12.91 2.94 -47.93
N GLU A 1022 -11.58 2.82 -47.85
CA GLU A 1022 -10.72 2.76 -49.03
C GLU A 1022 -11.02 1.52 -49.88
N LYS A 1023 -11.39 0.41 -49.22
CA LYS A 1023 -11.85 -0.79 -49.94
C LYS A 1023 -13.23 -0.59 -50.57
N HIS A 1024 -14.14 0.13 -49.92
CA HIS A 1024 -15.50 0.33 -50.42
C HIS A 1024 -15.59 1.37 -51.55
N PHE A 1025 -14.76 2.40 -51.48
CA PHE A 1025 -14.75 3.54 -52.40
C PHE A 1025 -13.52 3.58 -53.30
N GLN A 1026 -12.84 2.44 -53.50
CA GLN A 1026 -11.56 2.40 -54.23
C GLN A 1026 -11.68 3.05 -55.63
N THR A 1027 -12.73 2.72 -56.37
CA THR A 1027 -12.95 3.22 -57.74
C THR A 1027 -13.19 4.73 -57.72
N GLU A 1028 -14.01 5.19 -56.80
CA GLU A 1028 -14.40 6.59 -56.61
C GLU A 1028 -13.23 7.47 -56.15
N LEU A 1029 -12.32 6.92 -55.33
CA LEU A 1029 -11.11 7.59 -54.88
C LEU A 1029 -10.06 7.68 -55.99
N GLU A 1030 -9.92 6.65 -56.83
CA GLU A 1030 -8.97 6.64 -57.96
C GLU A 1030 -9.38 7.59 -59.10
N THR A 1031 -10.68 7.80 -59.31
CA THR A 1031 -11.23 8.70 -60.33
C THR A 1031 -12.06 9.84 -59.74
N PHE A 1032 -11.62 10.41 -58.62
CA PHE A 1032 -12.36 11.46 -57.92
C PHE A 1032 -12.55 12.71 -58.79
N ASP A 1033 -13.80 13.07 -59.09
CA ASP A 1033 -14.19 14.18 -59.96
C ASP A 1033 -14.71 15.41 -59.20
N GLY A 1034 -14.72 15.35 -57.86
CA GLY A 1034 -15.23 16.38 -56.97
C GLY A 1034 -16.63 16.10 -56.40
N ASP A 1035 -17.34 15.06 -56.84
CA ASP A 1035 -18.64 14.70 -56.27
C ASP A 1035 -18.51 13.98 -54.92
N ILE A 1036 -18.75 14.72 -53.84
CA ILE A 1036 -18.70 14.19 -52.48
C ILE A 1036 -19.95 13.39 -52.08
N THR A 1037 -21.06 13.48 -52.83
CA THR A 1037 -22.33 12.84 -52.43
C THR A 1037 -22.24 11.32 -52.39
N VAL A 1038 -21.33 10.74 -53.18
CA VAL A 1038 -21.06 9.31 -53.24
C VAL A 1038 -20.57 8.77 -51.89
N PHE A 1039 -19.88 9.58 -51.10
CA PHE A 1039 -19.35 9.22 -49.78
C PHE A 1039 -20.40 9.26 -48.65
N SER A 1040 -21.66 9.65 -48.91
CA SER A 1040 -22.75 9.55 -47.93
C SER A 1040 -22.93 8.14 -47.36
N LYS A 1041 -22.57 7.09 -48.12
CA LYS A 1041 -22.58 5.70 -47.65
C LYS A 1041 -21.54 5.39 -46.55
N ALA A 1042 -20.57 6.29 -46.32
CA ALA A 1042 -19.61 6.18 -45.21
C ALA A 1042 -20.33 6.11 -43.85
N GLU A 1043 -21.52 6.69 -43.73
CA GLU A 1043 -22.37 6.60 -42.53
C GLU A 1043 -22.57 5.15 -42.06
N LYS A 1044 -22.76 4.20 -42.98
CA LYS A 1044 -22.95 2.78 -42.62
C LYS A 1044 -21.69 2.18 -41.98
N CYS A 1045 -20.51 2.57 -42.45
CA CYS A 1045 -19.24 2.11 -41.89
C CYS A 1045 -19.01 2.75 -40.52
N VAL A 1046 -19.33 4.03 -40.36
CA VAL A 1046 -19.24 4.74 -39.08
C VAL A 1046 -20.20 4.14 -38.05
N GLN A 1047 -21.48 3.91 -38.41
CA GLN A 1047 -22.46 3.25 -37.53
C GLN A 1047 -21.97 1.85 -37.10
N LYS A 1048 -21.44 1.06 -38.03
CA LYS A 1048 -20.92 -0.28 -37.74
C LYS A 1048 -19.70 -0.28 -36.80
N ILE A 1049 -18.83 0.73 -36.87
CA ILE A 1049 -17.55 0.73 -36.13
C ILE A 1049 -17.65 1.52 -34.82
N PHE A 1050 -18.41 2.60 -34.78
CA PHE A 1050 -18.46 3.53 -33.66
C PHE A 1050 -19.77 3.50 -32.85
N ILE A 1051 -20.85 2.94 -33.37
CA ILE A 1051 -22.18 2.98 -32.72
C ILE A 1051 -22.66 1.58 -32.33
N ASN A 1052 -22.59 0.63 -33.25
CA ASN A 1052 -22.90 -0.79 -33.03
C ASN A 1052 -21.68 -1.55 -32.48
#